data_AF-A0A432T183-F1
#
_entry.id   AF-A0A432T183-F1
#
_cell.length_a   1.000
_cell.length_b   1.000
_cell.length_c   1.000
_cell.angle_alpha   90.00
_cell.angle_beta   90.00
_cell.angle_gamma   90.00
#
_symmetry.space_group_name_H-M   'P 1'
#
loop_
_entity.id
_entity.type
_entity.pdbx_description
1 polymer ?
#
loop_
_entity_poly.entity_id
_entity_poly.type
_entity_poly.pdbx_seq_one_letter_code
_entity_poly.pdbx_strand_id
1 'polypeptide(L)'
;EKLEDEKFYLYEISGGQDYDVNDDGIIDNTPTLNKGIFHLLVKGAHIKVIKKATISVVSEIVYQKLLSSLSLESSNIESKMEALAKEIIKKDINADGFVGVEDILKYNPVLDKTKLYPEYQDKAIKIIDDILNNRSFDLVAPTFTDKSSTIKINENLTFIKKIEIMDDSELTVVLLGKDANKFSYNTNNQELSLLKKADFENPHDKNRDNLFELTIEATDSYFNSAKKEFLIQIIDVNETIPQIPILKETNLSIFENNISNAFIGTVIVENQGSEPIDTFALIGEDNQNFTINKEGQLFASKIFDYETKKSYIFEVEATNRVGKSKQVKVTVQINDIADIKPTIQNVSITVSENLAIGTLIGKVNVTNSGDSNISNITLEGYNSSSFQIDKSSNVYVRSYLDYESYNLYYLQYRAINKAGESEPANLTVRITNIFENSGSDYPRTESGIQNALDNEDYSFVLSQLLNNRDSYSGLDDDTVNMNIAGAYVGSSGYTVFDITGAMSDGNRSNFNDFVNNITQNNDPVNTINKLTEADTYYSNIVQGVDCTNTATLTQVQKDSCYNLGLVRLTSLTNSVKLLFGGDSATVQKWANGVDINSSDDLNGNGVLDASEASACAIVYANNPNDNCQNGTMYAYRGGVKFNHQGREHNLTLIEVDVGNATNGYQNFYQLISSNANNNTPILTSGVCDKNFNTTIQSADGTTYFPCPTLDANGDVMGIKQSLEGVANIQALFPNGDETKTTVESYLQNITGSTSGTIGLDNLSTYLRTH
;
A
#
# COMPACT_ATOMS: atom_id res chain seq x y z
N GLU A 1 -79.72 -49.53 -28.37
CA GLU A 1 -81.01 -50.26 -28.16
C GLU A 1 -80.85 -51.78 -28.07
N LYS A 2 -79.98 -52.45 -28.84
CA LYS A 2 -79.83 -53.93 -28.82
C LYS A 2 -78.97 -54.52 -27.69
N LEU A 3 -78.30 -53.70 -26.87
CA LEU A 3 -77.46 -54.18 -25.76
C LEU A 3 -78.34 -54.60 -24.57
N GLU A 4 -77.97 -55.64 -23.84
CA GLU A 4 -78.63 -56.03 -22.60
C GLU A 4 -78.09 -55.20 -21.43
N ASP A 5 -78.96 -54.73 -20.53
CA ASP A 5 -78.58 -53.76 -19.49
C ASP A 5 -77.55 -54.32 -18.51
N GLU A 6 -77.65 -55.60 -18.16
CA GLU A 6 -76.80 -56.24 -17.15
C GLU A 6 -75.54 -56.93 -17.70
N LYS A 7 -75.31 -56.89 -19.01
CA LYS A 7 -74.14 -57.51 -19.64
C LYS A 7 -73.01 -56.50 -19.85
N PHE A 8 -71.79 -56.98 -19.61
CA PHE A 8 -70.56 -56.27 -19.99
C PHE A 8 -70.18 -56.59 -21.43
N TYR A 9 -69.67 -55.58 -22.11
CA TYR A 9 -69.17 -55.64 -23.47
C TYR A 9 -67.72 -55.15 -23.46
N LEU A 10 -66.84 -55.90 -24.11
CA LEU A 10 -65.47 -55.50 -24.38
C LEU A 10 -65.38 -55.03 -25.83
N TYR A 11 -64.99 -53.77 -26.01
CA TYR A 11 -64.63 -53.20 -27.29
C TYR A 11 -63.11 -53.19 -27.40
N GLU A 12 -62.60 -53.71 -28.51
CA GLU A 12 -61.19 -53.66 -28.88
C GLU A 12 -61.09 -52.84 -30.17
N ILE A 13 -60.31 -51.77 -30.14
CA ILE A 13 -60.05 -50.91 -31.30
C ILE A 13 -58.57 -50.97 -31.60
N SER A 14 -58.25 -51.41 -32.82
CA SER A 14 -56.88 -51.49 -33.32
C SER A 14 -56.72 -50.67 -34.60
N GLY A 15 -55.51 -50.13 -34.81
CA GLY A 15 -55.19 -49.31 -35.98
C GLY A 15 -55.80 -47.91 -35.94
N GLY A 16 -56.05 -47.32 -37.12
CA GLY A 16 -56.55 -45.96 -37.27
C GLY A 16 -55.45 -44.94 -37.57
N GLN A 17 -55.83 -43.68 -37.72
CA GLN A 17 -54.87 -42.58 -37.87
C GLN A 17 -55.10 -41.56 -36.75
N ASP A 18 -54.01 -41.10 -36.17
CA ASP A 18 -53.99 -39.97 -35.25
C ASP A 18 -54.03 -38.68 -36.07
N TYR A 19 -55.15 -37.96 -35.91
CA TYR A 19 -55.48 -36.74 -36.66
C TYR A 19 -55.14 -35.47 -35.88
N ASP A 20 -54.50 -35.56 -34.72
CA ASP A 20 -54.10 -34.44 -33.86
C ASP A 20 -52.70 -34.75 -33.30
N VAL A 21 -51.72 -34.82 -34.21
CA VAL A 21 -50.38 -35.38 -33.95
C VAL A 21 -49.60 -34.54 -32.95
N ASN A 22 -49.94 -33.26 -32.83
CA ASN A 22 -49.33 -32.34 -31.87
C ASN A 22 -50.17 -32.15 -30.59
N ASP A 23 -51.26 -32.92 -30.42
CA ASP A 23 -52.18 -32.88 -29.27
C ASP A 23 -52.69 -31.47 -28.95
N ASP A 24 -52.86 -30.59 -29.95
CA ASP A 24 -53.29 -29.20 -29.76
C ASP A 24 -54.82 -29.03 -29.82
N GLY A 25 -55.55 -30.11 -30.12
CA GLY A 25 -57.00 -30.14 -30.24
C GLY A 25 -57.53 -29.71 -31.60
N ILE A 26 -56.64 -29.53 -32.58
CA ILE A 26 -56.95 -29.15 -33.96
C ILE A 26 -56.61 -30.31 -34.88
N ILE A 27 -57.50 -30.61 -35.82
CA ILE A 27 -57.26 -31.68 -36.79
C ILE A 27 -56.12 -31.28 -37.73
N ASP A 28 -55.07 -32.09 -37.75
CA ASP A 28 -53.92 -32.01 -38.64
C ASP A 28 -54.26 -32.43 -40.07
N ASN A 29 -53.55 -31.82 -41.02
CA ASN A 29 -53.65 -32.17 -42.44
C ASN A 29 -52.94 -33.49 -42.80
N THR A 30 -52.01 -33.96 -41.95
CA THR A 30 -51.24 -35.19 -42.18
C THR A 30 -51.33 -36.11 -40.96
N PRO A 31 -52.28 -37.04 -40.94
CA PRO A 31 -52.47 -37.89 -39.79
C PRO A 31 -51.41 -39.01 -39.74
N THR A 32 -50.98 -39.41 -38.54
CA THR A 32 -50.01 -40.50 -38.35
C THR A 32 -50.72 -41.84 -38.13
N LEU A 33 -50.12 -42.95 -38.53
CA LEU A 33 -50.75 -44.27 -38.37
C LEU A 33 -50.60 -44.76 -36.93
N ASN A 34 -51.71 -45.02 -36.25
CA ASN A 34 -51.71 -45.69 -34.94
C ASN A 34 -51.46 -47.20 -35.12
N LYS A 35 -50.53 -47.76 -34.35
CA LYS A 35 -50.14 -49.18 -34.40
C LYS A 35 -50.62 -50.00 -33.21
N GLY A 36 -51.22 -49.36 -32.21
CA GLY A 36 -51.64 -49.98 -30.96
C GLY A 36 -53.11 -50.40 -30.91
N ILE A 37 -53.51 -50.82 -29.71
CA ILE A 37 -54.86 -51.26 -29.38
C ILE A 37 -55.35 -50.49 -28.17
N PHE A 38 -56.58 -49.98 -28.23
CA PHE A 38 -57.33 -49.50 -27.07
C PHE A 38 -58.51 -50.42 -26.77
N HIS A 39 -58.81 -50.56 -25.50
CA HIS A 39 -59.90 -51.35 -24.98
C HIS A 39 -60.89 -50.47 -24.22
N LEU A 40 -62.15 -50.90 -24.26
CA LEU A 40 -63.19 -50.41 -23.39
C LEU A 40 -64.04 -51.56 -22.90
N LEU A 41 -64.01 -51.79 -21.60
CA LEU A 41 -64.98 -52.64 -20.91
C LEU A 41 -66.13 -51.77 -20.39
N VAL A 42 -67.37 -52.08 -20.74
CA VAL A 42 -68.53 -51.26 -20.35
C VAL A 42 -69.82 -52.08 -20.28
N LYS A 43 -70.69 -51.73 -19.32
CA LYS A 43 -72.01 -52.34 -19.14
C LYS A 43 -73.01 -51.79 -20.17
N GLY A 44 -73.90 -52.63 -20.70
CA GLY A 44 -74.87 -52.24 -21.72
C GLY A 44 -75.77 -51.07 -21.32
N ALA A 45 -76.13 -50.98 -20.02
CA ALA A 45 -76.89 -49.86 -19.48
C ALA A 45 -76.16 -48.51 -19.67
N HIS A 46 -74.87 -48.44 -19.34
CA HIS A 46 -74.06 -47.22 -19.46
C HIS A 46 -73.98 -46.71 -20.90
N ILE A 47 -73.78 -47.60 -21.89
CA ILE A 47 -73.76 -47.20 -23.32
C ILE A 47 -75.09 -46.59 -23.76
N LYS A 48 -76.22 -47.15 -23.30
CA LYS A 48 -77.56 -46.65 -23.67
C LYS A 48 -77.81 -45.24 -23.11
N VAL A 49 -77.29 -44.93 -21.92
CA VAL A 49 -77.42 -43.61 -21.29
C VAL A 49 -76.57 -42.58 -22.04
N ILE A 50 -75.28 -42.87 -22.26
CA ILE A 50 -74.36 -41.87 -22.81
C ILE A 50 -74.51 -41.63 -24.31
N LYS A 51 -75.04 -42.61 -25.06
CA LYS A 51 -75.24 -42.62 -26.53
C LYS A 51 -73.98 -42.48 -27.41
N LYS A 52 -72.93 -41.82 -26.92
CA LYS A 52 -71.62 -41.66 -27.56
C LYS A 52 -70.53 -41.92 -26.52
N ALA A 53 -69.90 -43.09 -26.59
CA ALA A 53 -68.76 -43.45 -25.76
C ALA A 53 -67.45 -43.04 -26.44
N THR A 54 -66.53 -42.51 -25.65
CA THR A 54 -65.14 -42.29 -26.04
C THR A 54 -64.31 -43.46 -25.51
N ILE A 55 -63.48 -44.03 -26.39
CA ILE A 55 -62.45 -45.01 -26.02
C ILE A 55 -61.14 -44.25 -25.96
N SER A 56 -60.47 -44.29 -24.82
CA SER A 56 -59.35 -43.41 -24.51
C SER A 56 -58.31 -44.11 -23.64
N VAL A 57 -57.22 -43.42 -23.33
CA VAL A 57 -56.21 -43.91 -22.37
C VAL A 57 -56.80 -44.22 -21.00
N VAL A 58 -57.84 -43.50 -20.55
CA VAL A 58 -58.48 -43.79 -19.26
C VAL A 58 -59.26 -45.11 -19.33
N SER A 59 -59.97 -45.39 -20.43
CA SER A 59 -60.65 -46.67 -20.59
C SER A 59 -59.67 -47.84 -20.69
N GLU A 60 -58.50 -47.61 -21.31
CA GLU A 60 -57.43 -48.60 -21.37
C GLU A 60 -56.83 -48.89 -20.00
N ILE A 61 -56.46 -47.87 -19.21
CA ILE A 61 -55.93 -48.05 -17.85
C ILE A 61 -56.93 -48.83 -16.99
N VAL A 62 -58.21 -48.50 -17.09
CA VAL A 62 -59.29 -49.18 -16.36
C VAL A 62 -59.39 -50.64 -16.81
N TYR A 63 -59.37 -50.91 -18.12
CA TYR A 63 -59.38 -52.28 -18.64
C TYR A 63 -58.18 -53.11 -18.13
N GLN A 64 -56.97 -52.57 -18.24
CA GLN A 64 -55.74 -53.25 -17.83
C GLN A 64 -55.73 -53.56 -16.32
N LYS A 65 -56.15 -52.61 -15.48
CA LYS A 65 -56.30 -52.83 -14.02
C LYS A 65 -57.37 -53.88 -13.68
N LEU A 66 -58.33 -54.12 -14.57
CA LEU A 66 -59.43 -55.07 -14.36
C LEU A 66 -59.17 -56.46 -14.93
N LEU A 67 -58.12 -56.69 -15.72
CA LEU A 67 -57.85 -57.98 -16.39
C LEU A 67 -57.93 -59.19 -15.44
N SER A 68 -57.31 -59.08 -14.26
CA SER A 68 -57.33 -60.12 -13.22
C SER A 68 -58.70 -60.36 -12.59
N SER A 69 -59.64 -59.44 -12.79
CA SER A 69 -60.97 -59.41 -12.19
C SER A 69 -62.08 -59.81 -13.16
N LEU A 70 -61.78 -60.05 -14.44
CA LEU A 70 -62.77 -60.38 -15.47
C LEU A 70 -63.47 -61.73 -15.28
N SER A 71 -62.95 -62.59 -14.39
CA SER A 71 -63.56 -63.87 -14.01
C SER A 71 -64.59 -63.77 -12.87
N LEU A 72 -64.86 -62.56 -12.37
CA LEU A 72 -65.78 -62.31 -11.25
C LEU A 72 -67.20 -61.95 -11.72
N GLU A 73 -68.16 -62.00 -10.80
CA GLU A 73 -69.55 -61.56 -11.01
C GLU A 73 -69.65 -60.09 -11.49
N SER A 74 -70.64 -59.79 -12.35
CA SER A 74 -70.83 -58.48 -12.98
C SER A 74 -70.88 -57.29 -12.00
N SER A 75 -71.53 -57.46 -10.85
CA SER A 75 -71.65 -56.42 -9.82
C SER A 75 -70.31 -56.04 -9.18
N ASN A 76 -69.37 -56.99 -9.12
CA ASN A 76 -68.02 -56.74 -8.62
C ASN A 76 -67.19 -55.95 -9.62
N ILE A 77 -67.38 -56.20 -10.92
CA ILE A 77 -66.69 -55.48 -12.00
C ILE A 77 -67.15 -54.02 -12.01
N GLU A 78 -68.47 -53.77 -11.94
CA GLU A 78 -69.03 -52.41 -11.90
C GLU A 78 -68.51 -51.61 -10.71
N SER A 79 -68.54 -52.19 -9.52
CA SER A 79 -68.05 -51.53 -8.30
C SER A 79 -66.56 -51.19 -8.37
N LYS A 80 -65.75 -52.04 -9.04
CA LYS A 80 -64.32 -51.77 -9.26
C LYS A 80 -64.10 -50.69 -10.31
N MET A 81 -64.88 -50.65 -11.38
CA MET A 81 -64.83 -49.57 -12.36
C MET A 81 -65.16 -48.21 -11.72
N GLU A 82 -66.18 -48.16 -10.86
CA GLU A 82 -66.52 -46.97 -10.08
C GLU A 82 -65.39 -46.51 -9.15
N ALA A 83 -64.70 -47.45 -8.52
CA ALA A 83 -63.53 -47.13 -7.69
C ALA A 83 -62.36 -46.60 -8.53
N LEU A 84 -62.08 -47.23 -9.67
CA LEU A 84 -61.01 -46.81 -10.59
C LEU A 84 -61.31 -45.44 -11.22
N ALA A 85 -62.57 -45.13 -11.53
CA ALA A 85 -62.96 -43.80 -11.99
C ALA A 85 -62.55 -42.72 -10.97
N LYS A 86 -62.82 -42.96 -9.69
CA LYS A 86 -62.46 -42.04 -8.59
C LYS A 86 -60.97 -42.00 -8.28
N GLU A 87 -60.24 -43.08 -8.58
CA GLU A 87 -58.77 -43.15 -8.44
C GLU A 87 -58.07 -42.31 -9.53
N ILE A 88 -58.58 -42.37 -10.77
CA ILE A 88 -57.92 -41.78 -11.95
C ILE A 88 -58.39 -40.34 -12.19
N ILE A 89 -59.70 -40.09 -12.05
CA ILE A 89 -60.36 -38.83 -12.39
C ILE A 89 -60.55 -37.98 -11.13
N LYS A 90 -59.97 -36.78 -11.15
CA LYS A 90 -60.02 -35.79 -10.06
C LYS A 90 -61.28 -34.92 -10.10
N LYS A 91 -61.82 -34.64 -11.28
CA LYS A 91 -62.98 -33.76 -11.48
C LYS A 91 -64.01 -34.39 -12.42
N ASP A 92 -65.28 -34.24 -12.06
CA ASP A 92 -66.44 -34.61 -12.88
C ASP A 92 -66.29 -34.04 -14.31
N ILE A 93 -66.39 -34.93 -15.29
CA ILE A 93 -66.22 -34.67 -16.72
C ILE A 93 -67.58 -34.49 -17.38
N ASN A 94 -68.56 -35.31 -17.00
CA ASN A 94 -69.86 -35.39 -17.64
C ASN A 94 -70.87 -34.34 -17.12
N ALA A 95 -70.50 -33.64 -16.04
CA ALA A 95 -71.26 -32.61 -15.33
C ALA A 95 -72.56 -33.11 -14.68
N ASP A 96 -72.62 -34.38 -14.27
CA ASP A 96 -73.76 -34.96 -13.55
C ASP A 96 -73.68 -34.77 -12.02
N GLY A 97 -72.57 -34.24 -11.52
CA GLY A 97 -72.31 -33.99 -10.11
C GLY A 97 -71.50 -35.08 -9.40
N PHE A 98 -71.12 -36.16 -10.09
CA PHE A 98 -70.39 -37.30 -9.54
C PHE A 98 -69.18 -37.66 -10.41
N VAL A 99 -68.23 -38.41 -9.84
CA VAL A 99 -67.15 -39.05 -10.60
C VAL A 99 -67.41 -40.54 -10.58
N GLY A 100 -67.63 -41.13 -11.75
CA GLY A 100 -68.00 -42.53 -11.92
C GLY A 100 -67.72 -43.08 -13.32
N VAL A 101 -68.35 -44.22 -13.64
CA VAL A 101 -68.09 -44.94 -14.91
C VAL A 101 -68.39 -44.08 -16.14
N GLU A 102 -69.42 -43.22 -16.09
CA GLU A 102 -69.78 -42.38 -17.21
C GLU A 102 -68.71 -41.33 -17.56
N ASP A 103 -67.90 -40.88 -16.59
CA ASP A 103 -66.79 -39.96 -16.82
C ASP A 103 -65.65 -40.61 -17.62
N ILE A 104 -65.34 -41.89 -17.33
CA ILE A 104 -64.38 -42.68 -18.12
C ILE A 104 -64.81 -42.67 -19.60
N LEU A 105 -66.11 -42.83 -19.84
CA LEU A 105 -66.69 -42.92 -21.17
C LEU A 105 -66.80 -41.56 -21.89
N LYS A 106 -66.66 -40.45 -21.18
CA LYS A 106 -66.67 -39.10 -21.77
C LYS A 106 -65.28 -38.45 -21.83
N TYR A 107 -64.28 -39.00 -21.15
CA TYR A 107 -62.93 -38.44 -21.08
C TYR A 107 -62.35 -38.14 -22.46
N ASN A 108 -61.96 -36.88 -22.68
CA ASN A 108 -61.22 -36.44 -23.84
C ASN A 108 -59.73 -36.20 -23.47
N PRO A 109 -58.78 -36.96 -24.06
CA PRO A 109 -57.35 -36.83 -23.75
C PRO A 109 -56.76 -35.41 -23.89
N VAL A 110 -57.29 -34.60 -24.80
CA VAL A 110 -56.81 -33.24 -25.06
C VAL A 110 -57.44 -32.25 -24.09
N LEU A 111 -58.77 -32.27 -23.94
CA LEU A 111 -59.50 -31.25 -23.18
C LEU A 111 -59.53 -31.52 -21.67
N ASP A 112 -59.55 -32.80 -21.28
CA ASP A 112 -59.81 -33.21 -19.90
C ASP A 112 -58.57 -33.66 -19.14
N LYS A 113 -57.35 -33.53 -19.71
CA LYS A 113 -56.10 -33.93 -19.06
C LYS A 113 -55.95 -33.39 -17.64
N THR A 114 -56.28 -32.11 -17.43
CA THR A 114 -56.21 -31.46 -16.10
C THR A 114 -57.25 -31.95 -15.09
N LYS A 115 -58.25 -32.72 -15.55
CA LYS A 115 -59.26 -33.36 -14.73
C LYS A 115 -58.79 -34.73 -14.20
N LEU A 116 -57.63 -35.24 -14.61
CA LEU A 116 -57.00 -36.40 -13.97
C LEU A 116 -56.22 -35.99 -12.72
N TYR A 117 -56.02 -36.93 -11.79
CA TYR A 117 -55.04 -36.75 -10.71
C TYR A 117 -53.63 -36.55 -11.30
N PRO A 118 -52.76 -35.73 -10.67
CA PRO A 118 -51.44 -35.40 -11.23
C PRO A 118 -50.61 -36.63 -11.64
N GLU A 119 -50.61 -37.69 -10.82
CA GLU A 119 -49.91 -38.96 -11.10
C GLU A 119 -50.40 -39.68 -12.38
N TYR A 120 -51.62 -39.41 -12.82
CA TYR A 120 -52.21 -39.96 -14.04
C TYR A 120 -52.07 -39.06 -15.25
N GLN A 121 -51.71 -37.78 -15.08
CA GLN A 121 -51.57 -36.84 -16.20
C GLN A 121 -50.38 -37.20 -17.09
N ASP A 122 -49.21 -37.40 -16.51
CA ASP A 122 -48.00 -37.75 -17.26
C ASP A 122 -47.99 -39.23 -17.67
N LYS A 123 -48.53 -40.10 -16.80
CA LYS A 123 -48.74 -41.53 -17.09
C LYS A 123 -49.64 -41.72 -18.31
N ALA A 124 -50.73 -40.96 -18.43
CA ALA A 124 -51.62 -41.01 -19.59
C ALA A 124 -50.90 -40.65 -20.90
N ILE A 125 -50.07 -39.60 -20.91
CA ILE A 125 -49.28 -39.22 -22.11
C ILE A 125 -48.35 -40.36 -22.51
N LYS A 126 -47.61 -40.91 -21.54
CA LYS A 126 -46.62 -41.96 -21.80
C LYS A 126 -47.29 -43.22 -22.34
N ILE A 127 -48.40 -43.64 -21.73
CA ILE A 127 -49.19 -44.79 -22.21
C ILE A 127 -49.72 -44.54 -23.62
N ILE A 128 -50.20 -43.33 -23.93
CA ILE A 128 -50.63 -42.99 -25.31
C ILE A 128 -49.47 -43.16 -26.28
N ASP A 129 -48.29 -42.61 -25.99
CA ASP A 129 -47.09 -42.75 -26.84
C ASP A 129 -46.69 -44.22 -27.04
N ASP A 130 -46.72 -45.02 -25.97
CA ASP A 130 -46.39 -46.44 -26.06
C ASP A 130 -47.43 -47.21 -26.89
N ILE A 131 -48.72 -46.95 -26.72
CA ILE A 131 -49.78 -47.55 -27.54
C ILE A 131 -49.61 -47.14 -29.00
N LEU A 132 -49.46 -45.86 -29.32
CA LEU A 132 -49.28 -45.37 -30.70
C LEU A 132 -48.12 -46.06 -31.42
N ASN A 133 -47.07 -46.40 -30.67
CA ASN A 133 -45.86 -47.05 -31.18
C ASN A 133 -45.82 -48.58 -30.98
N ASN A 134 -46.90 -49.21 -30.50
CA ASN A 134 -46.97 -50.64 -30.22
C ASN A 134 -45.87 -51.13 -29.23
N ARG A 135 -45.66 -50.37 -28.16
CA ARG A 135 -44.80 -50.69 -27.02
C ARG A 135 -45.64 -51.15 -25.82
N SER A 136 -45.08 -52.02 -24.98
CA SER A 136 -45.69 -52.41 -23.71
C SER A 136 -45.54 -51.31 -22.67
N PHE A 137 -46.57 -51.09 -21.85
CA PHE A 137 -46.55 -50.14 -20.75
C PHE A 137 -46.83 -50.82 -19.40
N ASP A 138 -46.33 -50.20 -18.33
CA ASP A 138 -46.45 -50.73 -16.96
C ASP A 138 -47.41 -49.88 -16.10
N LEU A 139 -48.25 -50.57 -15.34
CA LEU A 139 -49.22 -49.99 -14.39
C LEU A 139 -49.04 -50.55 -12.97
N VAL A 140 -48.06 -51.42 -12.77
CA VAL A 140 -47.75 -52.04 -11.49
C VAL A 140 -46.74 -51.15 -10.78
N ALA A 141 -46.98 -50.88 -9.49
CA ALA A 141 -46.03 -50.12 -8.70
C ALA A 141 -44.86 -51.01 -8.22
N PRO A 142 -43.67 -50.41 -8.00
CA PRO A 142 -42.55 -51.12 -7.41
C PRO A 142 -42.92 -51.79 -6.09
N THR A 143 -42.36 -52.97 -5.82
CA THR A 143 -42.67 -53.73 -4.61
C THR A 143 -41.45 -53.89 -3.70
N PHE A 144 -41.58 -53.44 -2.45
CA PHE A 144 -40.59 -53.71 -1.41
C PHE A 144 -40.68 -55.18 -0.96
N THR A 145 -39.57 -55.93 -1.02
CA THR A 145 -39.54 -57.33 -0.56
C THR A 145 -39.59 -57.42 0.96
N ASP A 146 -39.03 -56.42 1.62
CA ASP A 146 -39.02 -56.33 3.07
C ASP A 146 -40.44 -56.23 3.60
N LYS A 147 -40.80 -57.11 4.54
CA LYS A 147 -42.10 -57.05 5.23
C LYS A 147 -42.03 -56.24 6.51
N SER A 148 -40.95 -56.33 7.27
CA SER A 148 -40.76 -55.57 8.50
C SER A 148 -40.58 -54.07 8.21
N SER A 149 -41.23 -53.22 9.00
CA SER A 149 -40.98 -51.77 9.05
C SER A 149 -39.98 -51.40 10.14
N THR A 150 -39.50 -52.35 10.95
CA THR A 150 -38.49 -52.09 11.98
C THR A 150 -37.20 -52.84 11.65
N ILE A 151 -36.08 -52.13 11.74
CA ILE A 151 -34.73 -52.64 11.54
C ILE A 151 -33.92 -52.34 12.80
N LYS A 152 -33.18 -53.32 13.29
CA LYS A 152 -32.25 -53.15 14.42
C LYS A 152 -30.84 -53.22 13.90
N ILE A 153 -30.01 -52.26 14.30
CA ILE A 153 -28.59 -52.22 13.96
C ILE A 153 -27.80 -51.91 15.24
N ASN A 154 -26.70 -52.61 15.45
CA ASN A 154 -25.76 -52.24 16.50
C ASN A 154 -25.10 -50.89 16.15
N GLU A 155 -24.77 -50.11 17.17
CA GLU A 155 -23.97 -48.90 16.97
C GLU A 155 -22.58 -49.18 16.38
N ASN A 156 -21.82 -48.12 16.08
CA ASN A 156 -20.49 -48.17 15.46
C ASN A 156 -20.46 -48.72 14.01
N LEU A 157 -21.61 -49.07 13.45
CA LEU A 157 -21.79 -49.52 12.06
C LEU A 157 -22.43 -48.42 11.20
N THR A 158 -22.13 -48.46 9.89
CA THR A 158 -22.79 -47.61 8.88
C THR A 158 -23.69 -48.41 7.96
N PHE A 159 -23.30 -49.63 7.57
CA PHE A 159 -24.13 -50.51 6.77
C PHE A 159 -25.30 -51.05 7.60
N ILE A 160 -26.53 -50.81 7.15
CA ILE A 160 -27.73 -51.26 7.86
C ILE A 160 -28.16 -52.63 7.33
N LYS A 161 -28.57 -52.68 6.06
CA LYS A 161 -28.97 -53.91 5.36
C LYS A 161 -29.23 -53.62 3.88
N LYS A 162 -29.51 -54.67 3.11
CA LYS A 162 -30.14 -54.56 1.80
C LYS A 162 -31.65 -54.40 1.93
N ILE A 163 -32.21 -53.40 1.25
CA ILE A 163 -33.65 -53.20 1.11
C ILE A 163 -33.96 -53.39 -0.36
N GLU A 164 -34.53 -54.54 -0.70
CA GLU A 164 -34.77 -54.87 -2.10
C GLU A 164 -36.11 -54.30 -2.58
N ILE A 165 -36.06 -53.66 -3.74
CA ILE A 165 -37.22 -53.06 -4.42
C ILE A 165 -37.29 -53.70 -5.80
N MET A 166 -38.34 -54.49 -6.03
CA MET A 166 -38.55 -55.22 -7.28
C MET A 166 -39.48 -54.43 -8.20
N ASP A 167 -39.06 -54.29 -9.43
CA ASP A 167 -39.82 -53.71 -10.53
C ASP A 167 -39.24 -54.20 -11.86
N ASP A 168 -40.05 -54.27 -12.91
CA ASP A 168 -39.60 -54.68 -14.25
C ASP A 168 -38.97 -53.51 -15.02
N SER A 169 -39.04 -52.29 -14.47
CA SER A 169 -38.49 -51.04 -15.00
C SER A 169 -37.35 -50.47 -14.14
N GLU A 170 -36.64 -49.47 -14.69
CA GLU A 170 -35.69 -48.67 -13.91
C GLU A 170 -36.40 -47.85 -12.82
N LEU A 171 -35.75 -47.75 -11.66
CA LEU A 171 -36.29 -47.11 -10.46
C LEU A 171 -35.59 -45.80 -10.13
N THR A 172 -36.40 -44.78 -9.85
CA THR A 172 -35.97 -43.59 -9.13
C THR A 172 -36.32 -43.73 -7.66
N VAL A 173 -35.32 -43.69 -6.78
CA VAL A 173 -35.51 -43.84 -5.32
C VAL A 173 -35.26 -42.52 -4.61
N VAL A 174 -36.21 -42.12 -3.77
CA VAL A 174 -36.15 -40.91 -2.95
C VAL A 174 -36.26 -41.30 -1.47
N LEU A 175 -35.37 -40.73 -0.66
CA LEU A 175 -35.40 -40.87 0.80
C LEU A 175 -36.15 -39.68 1.41
N LEU A 176 -37.19 -39.98 2.17
CA LEU A 176 -38.09 -39.05 2.84
C LEU A 176 -38.13 -39.37 4.35
N GLY A 177 -38.77 -38.52 5.15
CA GLY A 177 -38.85 -38.69 6.61
C GLY A 177 -37.97 -37.70 7.38
N LYS A 178 -38.09 -37.74 8.72
CA LYS A 178 -37.44 -36.75 9.59
C LYS A 178 -35.91 -36.86 9.57
N ASP A 179 -35.41 -38.08 9.40
CA ASP A 179 -33.98 -38.40 9.44
C ASP A 179 -33.41 -38.78 8.07
N ALA A 180 -34.14 -38.55 6.97
CA ALA A 180 -33.75 -38.98 5.63
C ALA A 180 -32.32 -38.55 5.24
N ASN A 181 -31.91 -37.35 5.66
CA ASN A 181 -30.60 -36.79 5.39
C ASN A 181 -29.43 -37.48 6.14
N LYS A 182 -29.71 -38.49 6.96
CA LYS A 182 -28.72 -39.33 7.65
C LYS A 182 -28.41 -40.61 6.90
N PHE A 183 -29.14 -40.90 5.83
CA PHE A 183 -29.07 -42.15 5.11
C PHE A 183 -28.58 -41.96 3.67
N SER A 184 -28.11 -43.06 3.11
CA SER A 184 -27.86 -43.24 1.68
C SER A 184 -28.45 -44.58 1.24
N TYR A 185 -28.97 -44.62 0.02
CA TYR A 185 -29.44 -45.84 -0.62
C TYR A 185 -28.75 -45.98 -1.97
N ASN A 186 -28.08 -47.10 -2.18
CA ASN A 186 -27.42 -47.38 -3.44
C ASN A 186 -28.32 -48.27 -4.30
N THR A 187 -28.84 -47.71 -5.39
CA THR A 187 -29.79 -48.39 -6.29
C THR A 187 -29.16 -49.57 -7.05
N ASN A 188 -27.83 -49.58 -7.26
CA ASN A 188 -27.15 -50.65 -7.99
C ASN A 188 -27.02 -51.95 -7.18
N ASN A 189 -26.81 -51.83 -5.87
CA ASN A 189 -26.61 -52.99 -4.98
C ASN A 189 -27.69 -53.13 -3.88
N GLN A 190 -28.65 -52.20 -3.88
CA GLN A 190 -29.81 -52.12 -2.99
C GLN A 190 -29.47 -52.00 -1.51
N GLU A 191 -28.32 -51.40 -1.19
CA GLU A 191 -27.82 -51.25 0.19
C GLU A 191 -28.26 -49.92 0.81
N LEU A 192 -28.88 -50.00 1.99
CA LEU A 192 -29.16 -48.86 2.86
C LEU A 192 -28.05 -48.71 3.91
N SER A 193 -27.49 -47.51 4.00
CA SER A 193 -26.43 -47.18 4.96
C SER A 193 -26.64 -45.83 5.63
N LEU A 194 -26.19 -45.69 6.87
CA LEU A 194 -25.99 -44.41 7.53
C LEU A 194 -24.78 -43.67 6.94
N LEU A 195 -24.88 -42.35 6.82
CA LEU A 195 -23.77 -41.49 6.39
C LEU A 195 -22.68 -41.34 7.46
N LYS A 196 -23.03 -41.55 8.74
CA LYS A 196 -22.11 -41.52 9.89
C LYS A 196 -22.42 -42.71 10.79
N LYS A 197 -21.38 -43.27 11.42
CA LYS A 197 -21.57 -44.32 12.43
C LYS A 197 -22.53 -43.84 13.53
N ALA A 198 -23.50 -44.68 13.87
CA ALA A 198 -24.34 -44.45 15.03
C ALA A 198 -23.53 -44.62 16.33
N ASP A 199 -23.94 -43.87 17.34
CA ASP A 199 -23.37 -43.79 18.70
C ASP A 199 -24.59 -43.71 19.62
N PHE A 200 -24.80 -44.76 20.44
CA PHE A 200 -25.99 -44.93 21.26
C PHE A 200 -26.00 -43.95 22.42
N GLU A 201 -24.83 -43.64 23.00
CA GLU A 201 -24.66 -42.68 24.09
C GLU A 201 -24.85 -41.24 23.63
N ASN A 202 -24.62 -40.96 22.35
CA ASN A 202 -24.81 -39.65 21.74
C ASN A 202 -25.61 -39.73 20.43
N PRO A 203 -26.95 -39.88 20.52
CA PRO A 203 -27.81 -40.11 19.36
C PRO A 203 -27.86 -38.89 18.41
N HIS A 204 -27.74 -39.14 17.09
CA HIS A 204 -27.75 -38.08 16.05
C HIS A 204 -29.03 -38.07 15.20
N ASP A 205 -30.03 -38.86 15.56
CA ASP A 205 -31.40 -38.72 15.08
C ASP A 205 -32.01 -37.39 15.55
N LYS A 206 -33.09 -36.96 14.89
CA LYS A 206 -33.64 -35.61 15.07
C LYS A 206 -34.16 -35.35 16.49
N ASN A 207 -34.72 -36.36 17.15
CA ASN A 207 -35.31 -36.32 18.48
C ASN A 207 -34.40 -36.91 19.57
N ARG A 208 -33.25 -37.47 19.21
CA ARG A 208 -32.22 -38.06 20.06
C ARG A 208 -32.70 -39.23 20.90
N ASP A 209 -33.55 -40.09 20.33
CA ASP A 209 -34.13 -41.25 21.02
C ASP A 209 -33.61 -42.61 20.52
N ASN A 210 -32.54 -42.61 19.71
CA ASN A 210 -31.95 -43.81 19.10
C ASN A 210 -32.89 -44.55 18.13
N LEU A 211 -33.93 -43.88 17.61
CA LEU A 211 -34.88 -44.43 16.66
C LEU A 211 -35.02 -43.50 15.43
N PHE A 212 -34.33 -43.84 14.35
CA PHE A 212 -34.40 -43.06 13.12
C PHE A 212 -35.66 -43.38 12.31
N GLU A 213 -36.31 -42.32 11.79
CA GLU A 213 -37.53 -42.43 11.00
C GLU A 213 -37.24 -42.11 9.52
N LEU A 214 -37.30 -43.15 8.69
CA LEU A 214 -37.01 -43.08 7.26
C LEU A 214 -38.23 -43.57 6.46
N THR A 215 -38.53 -42.91 5.36
CA THR A 215 -39.48 -43.39 4.34
C THR A 215 -38.74 -43.51 3.02
N ILE A 216 -38.81 -44.66 2.38
CA ILE A 216 -38.25 -44.86 1.04
C ILE A 216 -39.40 -44.85 0.05
N GLU A 217 -39.32 -43.98 -0.95
CA GLU A 217 -40.23 -43.93 -2.09
C GLU A 217 -39.49 -44.38 -3.34
N ALA A 218 -39.98 -45.43 -4.00
CA ALA A 218 -39.51 -45.86 -5.30
C ALA A 218 -40.56 -45.55 -6.34
N THR A 219 -40.13 -44.95 -7.45
CA THR A 219 -40.96 -44.60 -8.59
C THR A 219 -40.37 -45.22 -9.84
N ASP A 220 -41.17 -45.99 -10.57
CA ASP A 220 -40.75 -46.57 -11.84
C ASP A 220 -40.72 -45.52 -12.97
N SER A 221 -40.40 -45.97 -14.18
CA SER A 221 -40.38 -45.08 -15.34
C SER A 221 -41.76 -44.59 -15.78
N TYR A 222 -42.85 -45.22 -15.35
CA TYR A 222 -44.25 -44.90 -15.68
C TYR A 222 -44.97 -44.11 -14.58
N PHE A 223 -44.23 -43.62 -13.58
CA PHE A 223 -44.76 -42.88 -12.45
C PHE A 223 -45.69 -43.72 -11.55
N ASN A 224 -45.56 -45.04 -11.57
CA ASN A 224 -46.08 -45.89 -10.52
C ASN A 224 -45.11 -45.80 -9.33
N SER A 225 -45.62 -45.46 -8.15
CA SER A 225 -44.79 -45.31 -6.96
C SER A 225 -45.28 -46.15 -5.79
N ALA A 226 -44.33 -46.60 -4.99
CA ALA A 226 -44.58 -47.25 -3.72
C ALA A 226 -43.74 -46.59 -2.64
N LYS A 227 -44.33 -46.42 -1.46
CA LYS A 227 -43.64 -45.88 -0.28
C LYS A 227 -43.62 -46.92 0.82
N LYS A 228 -42.51 -46.99 1.54
CA LYS A 228 -42.39 -47.78 2.76
C LYS A 228 -41.68 -47.03 3.86
N GLU A 229 -42.32 -47.01 5.03
CA GLU A 229 -41.75 -46.47 6.26
C GLU A 229 -40.89 -47.51 6.99
N PHE A 230 -39.74 -47.05 7.48
CA PHE A 230 -38.75 -47.80 8.25
C PHE A 230 -38.40 -47.05 9.54
N LEU A 231 -38.42 -47.78 10.64
CA LEU A 231 -37.90 -47.38 11.94
C LEU A 231 -36.59 -48.11 12.19
N ILE A 232 -35.48 -47.39 12.21
CA ILE A 232 -34.14 -47.95 12.43
C ILE A 232 -33.73 -47.71 13.88
N GLN A 233 -33.76 -48.77 14.67
CA GLN A 233 -33.39 -48.73 16.09
C GLN A 233 -31.90 -49.04 16.26
N ILE A 234 -31.18 -48.13 16.90
CA ILE A 234 -29.79 -48.35 17.31
C ILE A 234 -29.78 -49.18 18.59
N ILE A 235 -28.94 -50.22 18.61
CA ILE A 235 -28.73 -51.09 19.75
C ILE A 235 -27.37 -50.79 20.36
N ASP A 236 -27.38 -50.48 21.66
CA ASP A 236 -26.21 -50.32 22.52
C ASP A 236 -25.31 -51.56 22.47
N VAL A 237 -24.03 -51.33 22.23
CA VAL A 237 -22.97 -52.31 22.36
C VAL A 237 -21.85 -51.75 23.20
N ASN A 238 -21.86 -52.05 24.51
CA ASN A 238 -20.75 -51.88 25.46
C ASN A 238 -19.37 -51.70 24.81
N GLU A 239 -18.92 -50.46 24.67
CA GLU A 239 -17.57 -50.13 24.29
C GLU A 239 -16.62 -50.41 25.46
N THR A 240 -15.47 -51.00 25.15
CA THR A 240 -14.35 -50.97 26.06
C THR A 240 -13.77 -49.55 26.06
N ILE A 241 -14.22 -48.71 26.99
CA ILE A 241 -13.59 -47.41 27.25
C ILE A 241 -12.15 -47.67 27.75
N PRO A 242 -11.12 -47.02 27.17
CA PRO A 242 -9.77 -47.07 27.73
C PRO A 242 -9.82 -46.72 29.22
N GLN A 243 -9.31 -47.59 30.08
CA GLN A 243 -9.39 -47.35 31.52
C GLN A 243 -8.31 -46.37 32.01
N ILE A 244 -7.17 -46.35 31.33
CA ILE A 244 -6.03 -45.46 31.59
C ILE A 244 -5.93 -44.35 30.52
N PRO A 245 -5.28 -43.22 30.81
CA PRO A 245 -5.12 -42.13 29.85
C PRO A 245 -4.27 -42.55 28.63
N ILE A 246 -4.55 -41.95 27.47
CA ILE A 246 -3.83 -42.12 26.21
C ILE A 246 -3.34 -40.75 25.75
N LEU A 247 -2.02 -40.60 25.63
CA LEU A 247 -1.34 -39.39 25.16
C LEU A 247 -0.86 -39.56 23.71
N LYS A 248 -0.61 -38.43 23.03
CA LYS A 248 0.02 -38.37 21.70
C LYS A 248 1.31 -37.55 21.71
N GLU A 249 2.20 -37.88 20.77
CA GLU A 249 3.44 -37.13 20.59
C GLU A 249 3.11 -35.66 20.33
N THR A 250 3.80 -34.78 21.03
CA THR A 250 3.50 -33.35 21.00
C THR A 250 4.76 -32.58 20.59
N ASN A 251 4.64 -31.72 19.57
CA ASN A 251 5.68 -30.79 19.19
C ASN A 251 5.24 -29.38 19.58
N LEU A 252 6.02 -28.72 20.43
CA LEU A 252 5.81 -27.37 20.89
C LEU A 252 7.01 -26.50 20.52
N SER A 253 6.84 -25.18 20.60
CA SER A 253 7.95 -24.25 20.44
C SER A 253 7.79 -23.04 21.33
N ILE A 254 8.93 -22.43 21.69
CA ILE A 254 9.00 -21.18 22.43
C ILE A 254 10.16 -20.37 21.85
N PHE A 255 10.01 -19.06 21.77
CA PHE A 255 11.14 -18.20 21.42
C PHE A 255 12.15 -18.16 22.57
N GLU A 256 13.44 -18.05 22.24
CA GLU A 256 14.44 -17.73 23.25
C GLU A 256 14.20 -16.36 23.89
N ASN A 257 15.00 -16.02 24.90
CA ASN A 257 14.80 -14.80 25.69
C ASN A 257 13.40 -14.72 26.33
N ASN A 258 12.74 -15.87 26.47
CA ASN A 258 11.46 -15.97 27.17
C ASN A 258 11.61 -15.57 28.64
N ILE A 259 10.50 -15.16 29.26
CA ILE A 259 10.47 -15.02 30.72
C ILE A 259 10.40 -16.39 31.40
N SER A 260 10.89 -16.48 32.63
CA SER A 260 10.65 -17.66 33.46
C SER A 260 9.15 -17.84 33.69
N ASN A 261 8.70 -19.09 33.72
CA ASN A 261 7.29 -19.52 33.77
C ASN A 261 6.46 -19.12 32.54
N ALA A 262 7.10 -18.84 31.39
CA ALA A 262 6.38 -18.63 30.13
C ALA A 262 5.64 -19.91 29.69
N PHE A 263 4.39 -19.76 29.25
CA PHE A 263 3.61 -20.86 28.69
C PHE A 263 4.16 -21.28 27.33
N ILE A 264 4.39 -22.58 27.15
CA ILE A 264 4.94 -23.16 25.91
C ILE A 264 3.83 -23.77 25.07
N GLY A 265 2.88 -24.47 25.71
CA GLY A 265 1.80 -25.17 25.02
C GLY A 265 1.19 -26.27 25.89
N THR A 266 0.35 -27.11 25.30
CA THR A 266 -0.37 -28.17 26.03
C THR A 266 -0.08 -29.52 25.39
N VAL A 267 0.16 -30.54 26.21
CA VAL A 267 0.34 -31.92 25.72
C VAL A 267 -0.97 -32.48 25.18
N ILE A 268 -0.89 -33.31 24.15
CA ILE A 268 -2.08 -33.84 23.49
C ILE A 268 -2.59 -35.08 24.24
N VAL A 269 -3.79 -34.97 24.82
CA VAL A 269 -4.54 -36.08 25.42
C VAL A 269 -5.56 -36.58 24.40
N GLU A 270 -5.38 -37.81 23.89
CA GLU A 270 -6.34 -38.44 22.98
C GLU A 270 -7.57 -38.98 23.73
N ASN A 271 -7.34 -39.55 24.92
CA ASN A 271 -8.40 -40.03 25.81
C ASN A 271 -7.93 -39.93 27.26
N GLN A 272 -8.75 -39.41 28.16
CA GLN A 272 -8.39 -39.26 29.58
C GLN A 272 -8.49 -40.56 30.39
N GLY A 273 -9.09 -41.61 29.82
CA GLY A 273 -9.44 -42.84 30.51
C GLY A 273 -10.86 -42.81 31.09
N SER A 274 -11.19 -43.80 31.93
CA SER A 274 -12.48 -43.89 32.63
C SER A 274 -12.58 -42.98 33.86
N GLU A 275 -11.45 -42.42 34.30
CA GLU A 275 -11.36 -41.46 35.41
C GLU A 275 -10.56 -40.22 34.95
N PRO A 276 -10.83 -39.02 35.52
CA PRO A 276 -10.08 -37.81 35.21
C PRO A 276 -8.57 -37.95 35.50
N ILE A 277 -7.73 -37.27 34.71
CA ILE A 277 -6.28 -37.20 34.94
C ILE A 277 -6.02 -36.42 36.24
N ASP A 278 -5.28 -37.03 37.15
CA ASP A 278 -4.87 -36.44 38.44
C ASP A 278 -3.55 -35.66 38.30
N THR A 279 -2.57 -36.22 37.58
CA THR A 279 -1.23 -35.62 37.43
C THR A 279 -0.58 -35.92 36.07
N PHE A 280 0.37 -35.05 35.70
CA PHE A 280 1.35 -35.29 34.65
C PHE A 280 2.76 -35.34 35.23
N ALA A 281 3.62 -36.21 34.70
CA ALA A 281 5.02 -36.29 35.05
C ALA A 281 5.91 -36.10 33.80
N LEU A 282 6.95 -35.28 33.94
CA LEU A 282 7.99 -35.09 32.92
C LEU A 282 9.17 -36.04 33.18
N ILE A 283 9.56 -36.82 32.18
CA ILE A 283 10.51 -37.92 32.32
C ILE A 283 11.61 -37.78 31.26
N GLY A 284 12.86 -38.05 31.63
CA GLY A 284 14.00 -37.95 30.74
C GLY A 284 14.94 -36.80 31.09
N GLU A 285 15.93 -36.59 30.24
CA GLU A 285 16.91 -35.51 30.43
C GLU A 285 16.28 -34.14 30.23
N ASP A 286 16.86 -33.13 30.89
CA ASP A 286 16.43 -31.72 30.81
C ASP A 286 15.00 -31.41 31.26
N ASN A 287 14.29 -32.37 31.86
CA ASN A 287 12.93 -32.17 32.37
C ASN A 287 12.85 -31.04 33.42
N GLN A 288 13.93 -30.77 34.14
CA GLN A 288 14.04 -29.69 35.14
C GLN A 288 13.93 -28.28 34.52
N ASN A 289 14.12 -28.16 33.19
CA ASN A 289 13.94 -26.91 32.47
C ASN A 289 12.47 -26.58 32.19
N PHE A 290 11.55 -27.48 32.56
CA PHE A 290 10.12 -27.37 32.30
C PHE A 290 9.29 -27.70 33.54
N THR A 291 8.04 -27.23 33.56
CA THR A 291 7.00 -27.64 34.51
C THR A 291 5.73 -27.93 33.76
N ILE A 292 4.89 -28.83 34.30
CA ILE A 292 3.58 -29.17 33.73
C ILE A 292 2.52 -29.16 34.82
N ASN A 293 1.35 -28.58 34.52
CA ASN A 293 0.21 -28.57 35.46
C ASN A 293 -0.77 -29.73 35.19
N LYS A 294 -1.83 -29.82 36.00
CA LYS A 294 -2.84 -30.90 35.89
C LYS A 294 -3.70 -30.81 34.62
N GLU A 295 -3.75 -29.64 33.99
CA GLU A 295 -4.40 -29.42 32.69
C GLU A 295 -3.49 -29.81 31.50
N GLY A 296 -2.27 -30.31 31.76
CA GLY A 296 -1.31 -30.69 30.73
C GLY A 296 -0.60 -29.50 30.08
N GLN A 297 -0.69 -28.30 30.66
CA GLN A 297 -0.02 -27.10 30.17
C GLN A 297 1.44 -27.11 30.62
N LEU A 298 2.34 -26.97 29.65
CA LEU A 298 3.78 -26.95 29.82
C LEU A 298 4.29 -25.50 29.91
N PHE A 299 5.16 -25.23 30.88
CA PHE A 299 5.78 -23.93 31.13
C PHE A 299 7.31 -24.04 31.19
N ALA A 300 8.00 -22.96 30.81
CA ALA A 300 9.44 -22.85 30.88
C ALA A 300 9.91 -22.56 32.32
N SER A 301 10.87 -23.32 32.85
CA SER A 301 11.44 -23.08 34.19
C SER A 301 12.68 -22.17 34.16
N LYS A 302 13.14 -21.77 32.97
CA LYS A 302 14.29 -20.90 32.75
C LYS A 302 14.09 -20.05 31.49
N ILE A 303 14.99 -19.09 31.31
CA ILE A 303 15.18 -18.37 30.05
C ILE A 303 16.00 -19.27 29.12
N PHE A 304 15.48 -19.55 27.93
CA PHE A 304 16.17 -20.30 26.89
C PHE A 304 17.05 -19.38 26.05
N ASP A 305 18.09 -19.97 25.49
CA ASP A 305 19.13 -19.37 24.65
C ASP A 305 19.34 -20.38 23.50
N TYR A 306 19.03 -19.94 22.29
CA TYR A 306 19.03 -20.75 21.08
C TYR A 306 20.44 -21.20 20.70
N GLU A 307 21.42 -20.31 20.82
CA GLU A 307 22.84 -20.56 20.56
C GLU A 307 23.40 -21.64 21.49
N THR A 308 22.93 -21.69 22.73
CA THR A 308 23.30 -22.75 23.68
C THR A 308 22.63 -24.08 23.33
N LYS A 309 21.31 -24.11 23.10
CA LYS A 309 20.59 -25.35 22.78
C LYS A 309 19.26 -25.11 22.06
N LYS A 310 19.16 -25.67 20.85
CA LYS A 310 18.05 -25.44 19.90
C LYS A 310 16.78 -26.25 20.16
N SER A 311 16.89 -27.36 20.88
CA SER A 311 15.73 -28.24 21.11
C SER A 311 15.88 -29.10 22.35
N TYR A 312 14.74 -29.39 22.97
CA TYR A 312 14.60 -30.29 24.11
C TYR A 312 13.65 -31.43 23.76
N ILE A 313 14.02 -32.65 24.15
CA ILE A 313 13.24 -33.85 23.93
C ILE A 313 13.15 -34.59 25.26
N PHE A 314 11.93 -34.80 25.74
CA PHE A 314 11.63 -35.56 26.94
C PHE A 314 10.31 -36.32 26.75
N GLU A 315 9.90 -37.12 27.72
CA GLU A 315 8.66 -37.89 27.70
C GLU A 315 7.69 -37.37 28.75
N VAL A 316 6.39 -37.56 28.49
CA VAL A 316 5.31 -37.23 29.43
C VAL A 316 4.47 -38.46 29.71
N GLU A 317 4.09 -38.61 30.98
CA GLU A 317 3.20 -39.66 31.48
C GLU A 317 2.03 -39.00 32.23
N ALA A 318 0.80 -39.37 31.90
CA ALA A 318 -0.40 -38.94 32.62
C ALA A 318 -0.86 -40.05 33.56
N THR A 319 -1.33 -39.68 34.75
CA THR A 319 -1.87 -40.63 35.74
C THR A 319 -3.30 -40.25 36.10
N ASN A 320 -4.21 -41.22 36.06
CA ASN A 320 -5.52 -41.12 36.69
C ASN A 320 -5.63 -42.15 37.83
N ARG A 321 -6.79 -42.22 38.49
CA ARG A 321 -7.05 -43.15 39.60
C ARG A 321 -6.94 -44.63 39.23
N VAL A 322 -7.08 -44.96 37.95
CA VAL A 322 -6.98 -46.34 37.46
C VAL A 322 -5.52 -46.70 37.20
N GLY A 323 -4.75 -45.79 36.61
CA GLY A 323 -3.34 -46.05 36.29
C GLY A 323 -2.67 -44.99 35.44
N LYS A 324 -1.49 -45.36 34.96
CA LYS A 324 -0.56 -44.52 34.19
C LYS A 324 -0.74 -44.75 32.69
N SER A 325 -0.64 -43.69 31.90
CA SER A 325 -0.53 -43.78 30.44
C SER A 325 0.79 -44.42 30.03
N LYS A 326 0.92 -44.74 28.75
CA LYS A 326 2.26 -44.89 28.15
C LYS A 326 3.00 -43.55 28.20
N GLN A 327 4.32 -43.62 28.29
CA GLN A 327 5.21 -42.47 28.11
C GLN A 327 5.23 -42.08 26.65
N VAL A 328 5.10 -40.78 26.38
CA VAL A 328 5.01 -40.25 25.02
C VAL A 328 5.93 -39.05 24.85
N LYS A 329 6.61 -38.99 23.70
CA LYS A 329 7.60 -37.97 23.40
C LYS A 329 6.98 -36.57 23.26
N VAL A 330 7.62 -35.61 23.90
CA VAL A 330 7.39 -34.18 23.73
C VAL A 330 8.68 -33.54 23.24
N THR A 331 8.58 -32.79 22.14
CA THR A 331 9.68 -32.01 21.58
C THR A 331 9.37 -30.53 21.77
N VAL A 332 10.27 -29.78 22.41
CA VAL A 332 10.21 -28.32 22.49
C VAL A 332 11.33 -27.74 21.63
N GLN A 333 10.96 -27.03 20.57
CA GLN A 333 11.89 -26.28 19.71
C GLN A 333 12.09 -24.88 20.29
N ILE A 334 13.34 -24.44 20.37
CA ILE A 334 13.67 -23.04 20.69
C ILE A 334 13.74 -22.29 19.37
N ASN A 335 12.97 -21.21 19.25
CA ASN A 335 13.00 -20.35 18.08
C ASN A 335 13.97 -19.19 18.33
N ASP A 336 14.87 -19.01 17.38
CA ASP A 336 15.91 -17.98 17.35
C ASP A 336 15.30 -16.56 17.29
N ILE A 337 15.80 -15.67 18.15
CA ILE A 337 15.65 -14.22 18.07
C ILE A 337 17.05 -13.62 17.94
N ALA A 338 17.34 -13.01 16.79
CA ALA A 338 18.61 -12.33 16.56
C ALA A 338 18.94 -11.29 17.65
N ASP A 339 19.85 -11.65 18.56
CA ASP A 339 20.19 -10.89 19.75
C ASP A 339 21.73 -10.76 19.96
N ILE A 340 22.54 -11.45 19.17
CA ILE A 340 23.99 -11.29 19.12
C ILE A 340 24.37 -10.19 18.13
N LYS A 341 24.90 -9.11 18.70
CA LYS A 341 25.46 -7.96 17.97
C LYS A 341 26.82 -8.30 17.34
N PRO A 342 27.28 -7.54 16.33
CA PRO A 342 28.59 -7.77 15.73
C PRO A 342 29.74 -7.51 16.71
N THR A 343 30.85 -8.22 16.52
CA THR A 343 32.12 -7.98 17.21
C THR A 343 33.15 -7.46 16.21
N ILE A 344 33.77 -6.34 16.54
CA ILE A 344 34.75 -5.64 15.71
C ILE A 344 36.06 -5.40 16.48
N GLN A 345 37.15 -5.11 15.77
CA GLN A 345 38.47 -4.87 16.36
C GLN A 345 39.14 -3.59 15.86
N ASN A 346 40.05 -3.04 16.65
CA ASN A 346 40.82 -1.86 16.23
C ASN A 346 41.63 -2.16 14.96
N VAL A 347 41.66 -1.19 14.05
CA VAL A 347 42.41 -1.28 12.79
C VAL A 347 43.31 -0.07 12.61
N SER A 348 44.50 -0.28 12.04
CA SER A 348 45.39 0.78 11.59
C SER A 348 45.67 0.62 10.10
N ILE A 349 45.48 1.70 9.35
CA ILE A 349 45.74 1.80 7.91
C ILE A 349 46.82 2.87 7.71
N THR A 350 47.76 2.64 6.80
CA THR A 350 48.77 3.63 6.41
C THR A 350 48.69 3.86 4.91
N VAL A 351 48.61 5.12 4.48
CA VAL A 351 48.47 5.52 3.08
C VAL A 351 49.29 6.76 2.76
N SER A 352 49.60 6.98 1.48
CA SER A 352 50.15 8.25 1.02
C SER A 352 49.08 9.34 0.93
N GLU A 353 49.52 10.60 0.95
CA GLU A 353 48.63 11.76 0.84
C GLU A 353 48.00 11.93 -0.56
N ASN A 354 48.73 11.57 -1.62
CA ASN A 354 48.34 11.78 -3.01
C ASN A 354 47.28 10.80 -3.56
N LEU A 355 46.49 10.15 -2.70
CA LEU A 355 45.46 9.22 -3.14
C LEU A 355 44.26 9.95 -3.75
N ALA A 356 43.77 9.44 -4.88
CA ALA A 356 42.55 9.94 -5.51
C ALA A 356 41.31 9.65 -4.63
N ILE A 357 40.32 10.53 -4.69
CA ILE A 357 39.00 10.33 -4.07
C ILE A 357 38.38 9.03 -4.62
N GLY A 358 37.78 8.23 -3.74
CA GLY A 358 37.21 6.91 -4.04
C GLY A 358 38.22 5.76 -3.98
N THR A 359 39.49 6.01 -3.66
CA THR A 359 40.49 4.95 -3.51
C THR A 359 40.18 4.07 -2.29
N LEU A 360 40.18 2.74 -2.49
CA LEU A 360 40.11 1.75 -1.41
C LEU A 360 41.44 1.70 -0.65
N ILE A 361 41.43 2.01 0.64
CA ILE A 361 42.64 2.11 1.47
C ILE A 361 42.81 0.97 2.46
N GLY A 362 41.76 0.19 2.69
CA GLY A 362 41.85 -1.00 3.54
C GLY A 362 40.47 -1.51 3.92
N LYS A 363 40.44 -2.37 4.94
CA LYS A 363 39.20 -2.88 5.51
C LYS A 363 39.19 -2.78 7.03
N VAL A 364 38.03 -2.48 7.60
CA VAL A 364 37.81 -2.66 9.03
C VAL A 364 37.61 -4.14 9.39
N ASN A 365 37.93 -4.51 10.62
CA ASN A 365 37.98 -5.92 11.03
C ASN A 365 36.72 -6.30 11.81
N VAL A 366 35.78 -6.96 11.13
CA VAL A 366 34.60 -7.59 11.74
C VAL A 366 34.94 -9.05 12.01
N THR A 367 35.12 -9.42 13.28
CA THR A 367 35.53 -10.77 13.68
C THR A 367 34.35 -11.72 13.85
N ASN A 368 33.17 -11.19 14.17
CA ASN A 368 31.92 -11.93 14.18
C ASN A 368 30.78 -11.00 13.75
N SER A 369 29.94 -11.44 12.81
CA SER A 369 28.77 -10.67 12.39
C SER A 369 27.59 -10.76 13.37
N GLY A 370 27.64 -11.66 14.35
CA GLY A 370 26.48 -12.04 15.15
C GLY A 370 25.49 -12.88 14.35
N ASP A 371 24.22 -12.88 14.74
CA ASP A 371 23.20 -13.79 14.17
C ASP A 371 22.67 -13.36 12.79
N SER A 372 23.15 -12.23 12.29
CA SER A 372 22.75 -11.72 10.99
C SER A 372 23.88 -10.95 10.31
N ASN A 373 23.76 -10.82 8.99
CA ASN A 373 24.72 -10.06 8.19
C ASN A 373 24.77 -8.59 8.63
N ILE A 374 25.95 -7.97 8.47
CA ILE A 374 26.14 -6.54 8.69
C ILE A 374 25.27 -5.75 7.71
N SER A 375 24.40 -4.88 8.25
CA SER A 375 23.53 -4.00 7.49
C SER A 375 24.22 -2.67 7.18
N ASN A 376 25.02 -2.15 8.12
CA ASN A 376 25.73 -0.88 7.98
C ASN A 376 26.98 -0.82 8.87
N ILE A 377 27.93 0.07 8.55
CA ILE A 377 29.04 0.45 9.42
C ILE A 377 29.09 1.98 9.50
N THR A 378 28.97 2.52 10.71
CA THR A 378 29.06 3.97 10.95
C THR A 378 30.50 4.37 11.26
N LEU A 379 30.87 5.59 10.93
CA LEU A 379 32.19 6.17 11.17
C LEU A 379 32.02 7.56 11.79
N GLU A 380 32.63 7.77 12.95
CA GLU A 380 32.56 9.00 13.73
C GLU A 380 33.96 9.46 14.17
N GLY A 381 34.08 10.73 14.54
CA GLY A 381 35.34 11.37 14.92
C GLY A 381 35.62 12.64 14.13
N TYR A 382 36.60 13.42 14.59
CA TYR A 382 37.03 14.63 13.91
C TYR A 382 37.60 14.29 12.53
N ASN A 383 37.19 15.03 11.49
CA ASN A 383 37.51 14.78 10.09
C ASN A 383 37.09 13.39 9.56
N SER A 384 36.08 12.75 10.15
CA SER A 384 35.55 11.47 9.62
C SER A 384 35.02 11.59 8.19
N SER A 385 34.62 12.80 7.75
CA SER A 385 34.18 13.11 6.39
C SER A 385 35.26 12.85 5.31
N SER A 386 36.53 12.76 5.69
CA SER A 386 37.63 12.40 4.79
C SER A 386 37.62 10.93 4.37
N PHE A 387 36.85 10.08 5.05
CA PHE A 387 36.75 8.65 4.76
C PHE A 387 35.29 8.17 4.71
N GLN A 388 35.10 7.00 4.13
CA GLN A 388 33.84 6.28 4.13
C GLN A 388 34.08 4.80 4.37
N ILE A 389 33.17 4.13 5.08
CA ILE A 389 33.17 2.68 5.22
C ILE A 389 31.89 2.12 4.57
N ASP A 390 32.03 1.09 3.76
CA ASP A 390 30.87 0.37 3.21
C ASP A 390 30.45 -0.82 4.12
N LYS A 391 29.28 -1.39 3.86
CA LYS A 391 28.77 -2.56 4.58
C LYS A 391 29.62 -3.84 4.41
N SER A 392 30.52 -3.85 3.44
CA SER A 392 31.48 -4.93 3.19
C SER A 392 32.81 -4.70 3.91
N SER A 393 32.82 -3.75 4.86
CA SER A 393 33.96 -3.37 5.69
C SER A 393 35.09 -2.68 4.94
N ASN A 394 34.89 -2.23 3.71
CA ASN A 394 35.91 -1.54 2.94
C ASN A 394 35.96 -0.04 3.30
N VAL A 395 37.17 0.50 3.45
CA VAL A 395 37.41 1.92 3.78
C VAL A 395 37.90 2.66 2.53
N TYR A 396 37.24 3.76 2.19
CA TYR A 396 37.53 4.57 1.00
C TYR A 396 37.90 6.01 1.37
N VAL A 397 38.74 6.63 0.55
CA VAL A 397 39.05 8.07 0.61
C VAL A 397 37.87 8.86 0.07
N ARG A 398 37.45 9.92 0.78
CA ARG A 398 36.33 10.79 0.40
C ARG A 398 36.73 12.25 0.22
N SER A 399 37.90 12.66 0.72
CA SER A 399 38.52 13.97 0.46
C SER A 399 39.99 13.80 0.11
N TYR A 400 40.59 14.81 -0.50
CA TYR A 400 42.05 14.86 -0.62
C TYR A 400 42.72 14.75 0.76
N LEU A 401 43.83 14.02 0.82
CA LEU A 401 44.64 13.83 2.01
C LEU A 401 45.92 14.65 1.84
N ASP A 402 46.41 15.23 2.93
CA ASP A 402 47.58 16.09 2.94
C ASP A 402 48.33 15.84 4.25
N TYR A 403 49.59 15.41 4.14
CA TYR A 403 50.40 15.03 5.30
C TYR A 403 50.68 16.25 6.18
N GLU A 404 50.96 17.40 5.56
CA GLU A 404 51.26 18.67 6.23
C GLU A 404 50.06 19.19 7.04
N SER A 405 48.84 18.98 6.56
CA SER A 405 47.60 19.33 7.28
C SER A 405 47.28 18.33 8.39
N TYR A 406 47.16 17.04 8.06
CA TYR A 406 46.77 15.99 9.01
C TYR A 406 47.46 14.67 8.66
N ASN A 407 48.55 14.38 9.37
CA ASN A 407 49.27 13.11 9.19
C ASN A 407 48.64 11.91 9.93
N LEU A 408 47.59 12.13 10.73
CA LEU A 408 47.01 11.10 11.60
C LEU A 408 45.53 11.36 11.89
N TYR A 409 44.69 10.36 11.61
CA TYR A 409 43.26 10.37 11.91
C TYR A 409 42.92 9.32 12.98
N TYR A 410 42.25 9.76 14.04
CA TYR A 410 41.74 8.92 15.11
C TYR A 410 40.20 8.87 15.02
N LEU A 411 39.68 7.81 14.42
CA LEU A 411 38.26 7.64 14.16
C LEU A 411 37.71 6.46 14.95
N GLN A 412 36.40 6.43 15.14
CA GLN A 412 35.68 5.29 15.72
C GLN A 412 34.64 4.78 14.75
N TYR A 413 34.46 3.46 14.72
CA TYR A 413 33.47 2.83 13.87
C TYR A 413 32.66 1.78 14.64
N ARG A 414 31.41 1.57 14.22
CA ARG A 414 30.49 0.57 14.77
C ARG A 414 29.86 -0.22 13.64
N ALA A 415 29.79 -1.54 13.78
CA ALA A 415 29.08 -2.38 12.83
C ALA A 415 27.66 -2.67 13.35
N ILE A 416 26.70 -2.69 12.45
CA ILE A 416 25.27 -2.83 12.77
C ILE A 416 24.73 -4.09 12.09
N ASN A 417 23.99 -4.92 12.83
CA ASN A 417 23.21 -6.03 12.29
C ASN A 417 21.75 -5.94 12.79
N LYS A 418 20.95 -7.01 12.68
CA LYS A 418 19.56 -7.02 13.19
C LYS A 418 19.44 -6.92 14.71
N ALA A 419 20.40 -7.46 15.46
CA ALA A 419 20.44 -7.39 16.93
C ALA A 419 20.84 -6.00 17.45
N GLY A 420 21.53 -5.20 16.61
CA GLY A 420 21.86 -3.81 16.88
C GLY A 420 23.32 -3.47 16.58
N GLU A 421 23.80 -2.41 17.23
CA GLU A 421 25.16 -1.89 17.04
C GLU A 421 26.18 -2.59 17.93
N SER A 422 27.37 -2.84 17.39
CA SER A 422 28.54 -3.31 18.13
C SER A 422 29.04 -2.29 19.15
N GLU A 423 29.86 -2.75 20.09
CA GLU A 423 30.78 -1.88 20.82
C GLU A 423 31.71 -1.15 19.82
N PRO A 424 32.15 0.09 20.11
CA PRO A 424 32.95 0.87 19.18
C PRO A 424 34.38 0.32 19.09
N ALA A 425 34.96 0.36 17.89
CA ALA A 425 36.38 0.11 17.68
C ALA A 425 37.07 1.32 17.02
N ASN A 426 38.36 1.46 17.27
CA ASN A 426 39.16 2.55 16.71
C ASN A 426 39.65 2.20 15.30
N LEU A 427 39.53 3.15 14.39
CA LEU A 427 40.20 3.17 13.09
C LEU A 427 41.26 4.27 13.11
N THR A 428 42.54 3.89 13.03
CA THR A 428 43.66 4.82 12.92
C THR A 428 44.14 4.88 11.48
N VAL A 429 44.07 6.04 10.83
CA VAL A 429 44.63 6.22 9.48
C VAL A 429 45.87 7.11 9.57
N ARG A 430 47.03 6.56 9.20
CA ARG A 430 48.31 7.26 9.13
C ARG A 430 48.57 7.71 7.70
N ILE A 431 48.82 9.00 7.52
CA ILE A 431 49.26 9.52 6.23
C ILE A 431 50.78 9.53 6.22
N THR A 432 51.39 9.06 5.14
CA THR A 432 52.83 9.15 4.90
C THR A 432 53.11 10.26 3.91
N ASN A 433 54.05 11.12 4.28
CA ASN A 433 54.59 12.15 3.42
C ASN A 433 55.25 11.50 2.19
N ILE A 434 54.83 11.92 1.02
CA ILE A 434 55.60 11.78 -0.21
C ILE A 434 56.38 13.07 -0.36
N PHE A 435 57.71 12.97 -0.48
CA PHE A 435 58.56 14.14 -0.67
C PHE A 435 58.15 14.89 -1.94
N GLU A 436 57.34 15.92 -1.76
CA GLU A 436 57.04 16.93 -2.74
C GLU A 436 58.31 17.77 -2.84
N ASN A 437 59.07 17.51 -3.90
CA ASN A 437 60.36 18.15 -4.14
C ASN A 437 60.19 19.66 -3.91
N SER A 438 61.00 20.23 -3.03
CA SER A 438 60.99 21.63 -2.59
C SER A 438 61.34 22.61 -3.73
N GLY A 439 60.54 22.56 -4.79
CA GLY A 439 60.79 23.16 -6.10
C GLY A 439 59.57 23.17 -7.02
N SER A 440 58.38 22.78 -6.59
CA SER A 440 57.14 23.36 -7.13
C SER A 440 56.61 24.34 -6.10
N ASP A 441 56.72 25.61 -6.45
CA ASP A 441 56.21 26.75 -5.70
C ASP A 441 54.72 26.52 -5.40
N TYR A 442 54.40 25.99 -4.22
CA TYR A 442 53.16 26.36 -3.56
C TYR A 442 53.16 27.88 -3.56
N PRO A 443 52.15 28.54 -4.10
CA PRO A 443 52.35 29.92 -4.45
C PRO A 443 52.30 30.80 -3.22
N ARG A 444 53.45 30.98 -2.58
CA ARG A 444 53.68 31.93 -1.48
C ARG A 444 53.74 33.37 -2.00
N THR A 445 53.56 33.54 -3.30
CA THR A 445 53.50 34.82 -4.01
C THR A 445 52.07 35.06 -4.48
N GLU A 446 51.67 36.33 -4.50
CA GLU A 446 50.36 36.78 -5.00
C GLU A 446 50.03 36.18 -6.37
N SER A 447 51.04 36.11 -7.25
CA SER A 447 50.89 35.60 -8.62
C SER A 447 50.41 34.16 -8.69
N GLY A 448 50.76 33.32 -7.73
CA GLY A 448 50.32 31.94 -7.80
C GLY A 448 49.09 31.63 -6.94
N ILE A 449 48.80 32.43 -5.91
CA ILE A 449 47.45 32.45 -5.31
C ILE A 449 46.44 32.79 -6.41
N GLN A 450 46.77 33.78 -7.24
CA GLN A 450 45.97 34.13 -8.41
C GLN A 450 45.85 32.96 -9.39
N ASN A 451 46.93 32.24 -9.69
CA ASN A 451 46.83 31.02 -10.53
C ASN A 451 45.94 29.94 -9.91
N ALA A 452 45.94 29.77 -8.59
CA ALA A 452 45.05 28.81 -7.92
C ALA A 452 43.58 29.27 -7.99
N LEU A 453 43.31 30.57 -7.84
CA LEU A 453 41.99 31.16 -8.05
C LEU A 453 41.51 31.00 -9.50
N ASP A 454 42.41 31.22 -10.48
CA ASP A 454 42.12 31.11 -11.92
C ASP A 454 41.88 29.65 -12.35
N ASN A 455 42.45 28.67 -11.63
CA ASN A 455 42.21 27.24 -11.84
C ASN A 455 41.06 26.68 -10.97
N GLU A 456 40.29 27.56 -10.31
CA GLU A 456 39.13 27.20 -9.48
C GLU A 456 39.45 26.38 -8.21
N ASP A 457 40.71 26.40 -7.75
CA ASP A 457 41.19 25.69 -6.56
C ASP A 457 40.86 26.44 -5.25
N TYR A 458 39.60 26.85 -5.09
CA TYR A 458 39.16 27.77 -4.04
C TYR A 458 39.33 27.22 -2.62
N SER A 459 39.03 25.94 -2.41
CA SER A 459 39.20 25.27 -1.10
C SER A 459 40.66 25.24 -0.67
N PHE A 460 41.58 25.12 -1.64
CA PHE A 460 43.02 25.18 -1.39
C PHE A 460 43.43 26.60 -0.96
N VAL A 461 42.98 27.63 -1.67
CA VAL A 461 43.27 29.04 -1.33
C VAL A 461 42.74 29.38 0.07
N LEU A 462 41.52 28.98 0.40
CA LEU A 462 40.92 29.20 1.73
C LEU A 462 41.71 28.51 2.83
N SER A 463 42.08 27.23 2.63
CA SER A 463 42.86 26.48 3.60
C SER A 463 44.21 27.16 3.87
N GLN A 464 44.90 27.60 2.82
CA GLN A 464 46.22 28.22 2.94
C GLN A 464 46.18 29.59 3.61
N LEU A 465 45.25 30.47 3.21
CA LEU A 465 45.21 31.84 3.72
C LEU A 465 44.59 31.96 5.12
N LEU A 466 43.66 31.07 5.48
CA LEU A 466 43.05 31.07 6.81
C LEU A 466 43.90 30.31 7.84
N ASN A 467 44.49 29.17 7.47
CA ASN A 467 45.16 28.28 8.43
C ASN A 467 46.69 28.43 8.42
N ASN A 468 47.28 28.90 7.31
CA ASN A 468 48.74 28.99 7.15
C ASN A 468 49.22 30.44 6.92
N ARG A 469 48.51 31.44 7.48
CA ARG A 469 48.75 32.88 7.25
C ARG A 469 50.21 33.33 7.42
N ASP A 470 50.93 32.76 8.39
CA ASP A 470 52.34 33.09 8.64
C ASP A 470 53.27 32.78 7.44
N SER A 471 52.87 31.83 6.59
CA SER A 471 53.60 31.46 5.37
C SER A 471 53.46 32.48 4.23
N TYR A 472 52.57 33.47 4.39
CA TYR A 472 52.23 34.51 3.42
C TYR A 472 52.59 35.91 3.90
N SER A 473 53.51 36.03 4.87
CA SER A 473 53.96 37.30 5.45
C SER A 473 54.57 38.32 4.46
N GLY A 474 54.78 37.94 3.20
CA GLY A 474 55.19 38.83 2.11
C GLY A 474 54.04 39.54 1.39
N LEU A 475 52.78 39.17 1.68
CA LEU A 475 51.58 39.83 1.19
C LEU A 475 51.05 40.76 2.28
N ASP A 476 50.53 41.92 1.88
CA ASP A 476 49.78 42.75 2.82
C ASP A 476 48.43 42.09 3.17
N ASP A 477 47.91 42.47 4.33
CA ASP A 477 46.66 41.94 4.87
C ASP A 477 45.48 42.18 3.93
N ASP A 478 45.52 43.26 3.15
CA ASP A 478 44.48 43.64 2.20
C ASP A 478 44.44 42.65 1.03
N THR A 479 45.60 42.27 0.51
CA THR A 479 45.79 41.26 -0.54
C THR A 479 45.36 39.88 -0.06
N VAL A 480 45.71 39.50 1.17
CA VAL A 480 45.26 38.24 1.76
C VAL A 480 43.73 38.19 1.89
N ASN A 481 43.14 39.26 2.43
CA ASN A 481 41.70 39.35 2.59
C ASN A 481 40.96 39.36 1.25
N MET A 482 41.50 40.00 0.21
CA MET A 482 40.91 40.01 -1.13
C MET A 482 40.91 38.62 -1.77
N ASN A 483 41.99 37.86 -1.59
CA ASN A 483 42.10 36.50 -2.11
C ASN A 483 41.20 35.51 -1.33
N ILE A 484 41.01 35.71 -0.02
CA ILE A 484 40.02 34.95 0.77
C ILE A 484 38.60 35.25 0.25
N ALA A 485 38.27 36.51 -0.01
CA ALA A 485 36.96 36.90 -0.55
C ALA A 485 36.75 36.30 -1.94
N GLY A 486 37.77 36.40 -2.80
CA GLY A 486 37.81 35.79 -4.12
C GLY A 486 37.63 34.28 -4.09
N ALA A 487 38.21 33.59 -3.12
CA ALA A 487 38.04 32.15 -2.99
C ALA A 487 36.66 31.76 -2.46
N TYR A 488 36.09 32.47 -1.48
CA TYR A 488 34.73 32.20 -1.01
C TYR A 488 33.67 32.46 -2.10
N VAL A 489 33.80 33.59 -2.80
CA VAL A 489 32.94 33.95 -3.95
C VAL A 489 33.15 32.98 -5.12
N GLY A 490 34.41 32.66 -5.43
CA GLY A 490 34.86 31.66 -6.40
C GLY A 490 34.25 30.28 -6.15
N SER A 491 34.31 29.80 -4.91
CA SER A 491 33.75 28.51 -4.49
C SER A 491 32.22 28.40 -4.65
N SER A 492 31.58 29.54 -4.92
CA SER A 492 30.16 29.68 -5.22
C SER A 492 29.88 29.73 -6.73
N GLY A 493 30.91 29.59 -7.58
CA GLY A 493 30.83 29.54 -9.04
C GLY A 493 31.05 30.88 -9.77
N TYR A 494 31.62 31.90 -9.10
CA TYR A 494 31.75 33.25 -9.67
C TYR A 494 33.09 33.90 -9.35
N THR A 495 33.64 34.72 -10.24
CA THR A 495 34.81 35.53 -9.89
C THR A 495 34.41 36.90 -9.35
N VAL A 496 35.25 37.48 -8.49
CA VAL A 496 35.11 38.89 -8.08
C VAL A 496 35.15 39.83 -9.29
N PHE A 497 35.83 39.41 -10.37
CA PHE A 497 35.86 40.09 -11.65
C PHE A 497 34.49 40.10 -12.36
N ASP A 498 33.74 38.99 -12.34
CA ASP A 498 32.39 38.95 -12.93
C ASP A 498 31.41 39.90 -12.21
N ILE A 499 31.51 39.94 -10.87
CA ILE A 499 30.68 40.81 -10.02
C ILE A 499 31.04 42.28 -10.26
N THR A 500 32.33 42.62 -10.22
CA THR A 500 32.80 44.00 -10.40
C THR A 500 32.70 44.51 -11.84
N GLY A 501 32.87 43.63 -12.84
CA GLY A 501 32.65 43.91 -14.26
C GLY A 501 31.18 44.22 -14.56
N ALA A 502 30.25 43.41 -14.04
CA ALA A 502 28.81 43.68 -14.18
C ALA A 502 28.37 45.00 -13.53
N MET A 503 29.05 45.43 -12.45
CA MET A 503 28.78 46.69 -11.75
C MET A 503 29.49 47.92 -12.36
N SER A 504 30.59 47.75 -13.08
CA SER A 504 31.46 48.86 -13.51
C SER A 504 31.15 49.43 -14.89
N ASP A 505 30.36 48.77 -15.73
CA ASP A 505 30.08 49.22 -17.10
C ASP A 505 28.89 50.19 -17.23
N GLY A 506 28.13 50.43 -16.15
CA GLY A 506 26.97 51.35 -16.16
C GLY A 506 25.80 50.90 -17.07
N ASN A 507 25.90 49.72 -17.68
CA ASN A 507 24.88 49.14 -18.56
C ASN A 507 23.93 48.24 -17.76
N ARG A 508 22.68 48.69 -17.58
CA ARG A 508 21.62 47.95 -16.87
C ARG A 508 21.34 46.56 -17.42
N SER A 509 21.54 46.32 -18.72
CA SER A 509 21.41 44.98 -19.31
C SER A 509 22.44 44.04 -18.70
N ASN A 510 23.70 44.45 -18.57
CA ASN A 510 24.79 43.59 -18.09
C ASN A 510 24.61 43.17 -16.62
N PHE A 511 24.08 44.05 -15.76
CA PHE A 511 23.79 43.69 -14.36
C PHE A 511 22.57 42.77 -14.25
N ASN A 512 21.50 43.02 -15.01
CA ASN A 512 20.34 42.14 -15.05
C ASN A 512 20.67 40.78 -15.66
N ASP A 513 21.51 40.76 -16.70
CA ASP A 513 22.05 39.55 -17.32
C ASP A 513 22.96 38.79 -16.35
N PHE A 514 23.79 39.48 -15.58
CA PHE A 514 24.58 38.90 -14.50
C PHE A 514 23.68 38.26 -13.43
N VAL A 515 22.71 39.00 -12.88
CA VAL A 515 21.75 38.50 -11.88
C VAL A 515 20.93 37.32 -12.43
N ASN A 516 20.56 37.34 -13.71
CA ASN A 516 19.88 36.24 -14.38
C ASN A 516 20.81 35.02 -14.57
N ASN A 517 22.07 35.21 -14.95
CA ASN A 517 23.04 34.14 -15.16
C ASN A 517 23.43 33.45 -13.84
N ILE A 518 23.65 34.20 -12.76
CA ILE A 518 24.00 33.65 -11.45
C ILE A 518 22.82 32.88 -10.81
N THR A 519 21.59 33.24 -11.12
CA THR A 519 20.41 32.56 -10.59
C THR A 519 20.03 31.32 -11.42
N GLN A 520 20.52 31.13 -12.64
CA GLN A 520 20.19 29.97 -13.48
C GLN A 520 20.94 28.69 -13.08
N ASN A 521 22.27 28.72 -12.91
CA ASN A 521 23.10 27.50 -12.93
C ASN A 521 23.74 27.06 -11.59
N ASN A 522 23.42 27.72 -10.48
CA ASN A 522 24.04 27.42 -9.17
C ASN A 522 23.19 26.55 -8.22
N ASP A 523 23.83 25.85 -7.28
CA ASP A 523 23.22 25.25 -6.06
C ASP A 523 23.16 26.32 -4.95
N PRO A 524 22.03 27.02 -4.78
CA PRO A 524 21.95 28.17 -3.90
C PRO A 524 22.08 27.80 -2.41
N VAL A 525 21.73 26.57 -2.01
CA VAL A 525 21.80 26.13 -0.61
C VAL A 525 23.25 25.90 -0.20
N ASN A 526 24.02 25.19 -1.02
CA ASN A 526 25.44 24.96 -0.78
C ASN A 526 26.24 26.26 -0.85
N THR A 527 25.91 27.15 -1.79
CA THR A 527 26.50 28.49 -1.89
C THR A 527 26.25 29.36 -0.66
N ILE A 528 25.02 29.43 -0.16
CA ILE A 528 24.71 30.24 1.03
C ILE A 528 25.45 29.72 2.27
N ASN A 529 25.60 28.40 2.41
CA ASN A 529 26.38 27.83 3.52
C ASN A 529 27.85 28.28 3.48
N LYS A 530 28.49 28.22 2.31
CA LYS A 530 29.89 28.66 2.13
C LYS A 530 30.07 30.16 2.33
N LEU A 531 29.13 30.98 1.84
CA LEU A 531 29.16 32.44 2.02
C LEU A 531 28.87 32.86 3.47
N THR A 532 28.21 32.02 4.27
CA THR A 532 28.00 32.27 5.71
C THR A 532 29.31 32.21 6.49
N GLU A 533 30.25 31.33 6.11
CA GLU A 533 31.59 31.27 6.71
C GLU A 533 32.39 32.55 6.40
N ALA A 534 32.32 33.03 5.16
CA ALA A 534 32.93 34.29 4.74
C ALA A 534 32.32 35.51 5.45
N ASP A 535 30.99 35.54 5.58
CA ASP A 535 30.28 36.61 6.31
C ASP A 535 30.73 36.67 7.77
N THR A 536 30.82 35.50 8.42
CA THR A 536 31.31 35.38 9.79
C THR A 536 32.76 35.86 9.91
N TYR A 537 33.62 35.47 8.98
CA TYR A 537 35.03 35.85 8.95
C TYR A 537 35.21 37.38 8.88
N TYR A 538 34.62 38.06 7.90
CA TYR A 538 34.76 39.51 7.77
C TYR A 538 34.01 40.28 8.86
N SER A 539 32.84 39.79 9.29
CA SER A 539 32.09 40.40 10.40
C SER A 539 32.89 40.42 11.70
N ASN A 540 33.70 39.39 11.96
CA ASN A 540 34.60 39.36 13.12
C ASN A 540 35.72 40.42 13.02
N ILE A 541 36.24 40.67 11.82
CA ILE A 541 37.29 41.69 11.60
C ILE A 541 36.75 43.11 11.79
N VAL A 542 35.48 43.34 11.42
CA VAL A 542 34.81 44.64 11.53
C VAL A 542 33.87 44.73 12.75
N GLN A 543 34.01 43.83 13.72
CA GLN A 543 33.14 43.81 14.90
C GLN A 543 33.35 45.07 15.75
N GLY A 544 32.26 45.83 15.98
CA GLY A 544 32.31 47.12 16.69
C GLY A 544 32.94 48.25 15.87
N VAL A 545 33.24 48.01 14.60
CA VAL A 545 33.76 49.00 13.65
C VAL A 545 32.59 49.64 12.92
N ASP A 546 32.52 50.97 12.98
CA ASP A 546 31.58 51.73 12.17
C ASP A 546 32.12 51.86 10.74
N CYS A 547 31.72 50.93 9.87
CA CYS A 547 32.05 50.98 8.44
C CYS A 547 31.55 52.28 7.75
N THR A 548 30.80 53.17 8.44
CA THR A 548 30.29 54.45 7.88
C THR A 548 31.29 55.58 7.98
N ASN A 549 32.22 55.51 8.94
CA ASN A 549 33.27 56.51 9.14
C ASN A 549 34.65 55.95 8.83
N THR A 550 35.04 56.00 7.55
CA THR A 550 36.33 55.47 7.09
C THR A 550 37.55 56.29 7.54
N ALA A 551 37.36 57.50 8.10
CA ALA A 551 38.46 58.37 8.49
C ALA A 551 39.24 57.84 9.70
N THR A 552 38.59 57.02 10.54
CA THR A 552 39.19 56.42 11.74
C THR A 552 39.58 54.94 11.55
N LEU A 553 39.30 54.37 10.38
CA LEU A 553 39.53 52.95 10.10
C LEU A 553 40.92 52.70 9.55
N THR A 554 41.49 51.55 9.91
CA THR A 554 42.68 51.02 9.25
C THR A 554 42.34 50.59 7.81
N GLN A 555 43.34 50.49 6.95
CA GLN A 555 43.14 50.04 5.57
C GLN A 555 42.50 48.63 5.52
N VAL A 556 43.00 47.72 6.37
CA VAL A 556 42.43 46.37 6.59
C VAL A 556 40.95 46.38 6.97
N GLN A 557 40.52 47.32 7.83
CA GLN A 557 39.11 47.46 8.20
C GLN A 557 38.26 47.96 7.03
N LYS A 558 38.78 48.89 6.20
CA LYS A 558 38.09 49.37 5.00
C LYS A 558 37.89 48.25 3.98
N ASP A 559 38.94 47.46 3.74
CA ASP A 559 38.91 46.38 2.76
C ASP A 559 38.06 45.20 3.24
N SER A 560 38.04 44.95 4.56
CA SER A 560 37.12 43.98 5.17
C SER A 560 35.65 44.41 5.11
N CYS A 561 35.35 45.72 5.31
CA CYS A 561 34.00 46.26 5.11
C CYS A 561 33.55 46.09 3.64
N TYR A 562 34.46 46.31 2.67
CA TYR A 562 34.20 46.11 1.25
C TYR A 562 33.93 44.64 0.89
N ASN A 563 34.79 43.72 1.35
CA ASN A 563 34.66 42.29 1.11
C ASN A 563 33.39 41.70 1.73
N LEU A 564 33.00 42.17 2.93
CA LEU A 564 31.73 41.81 3.55
C LEU A 564 30.52 42.22 2.70
N GLY A 565 30.58 43.40 2.07
CA GLY A 565 29.56 43.87 1.13
C GLY A 565 29.41 42.96 -0.09
N LEU A 566 30.52 42.51 -0.68
CA LEU A 566 30.53 41.58 -1.82
C LEU A 566 29.94 40.21 -1.48
N VAL A 567 30.31 39.65 -0.33
CA VAL A 567 29.79 38.35 0.16
C VAL A 567 28.28 38.43 0.41
N ARG A 568 27.81 39.49 1.08
CA ARG A 568 26.39 39.70 1.37
C ARG A 568 25.55 39.94 0.13
N LEU A 569 26.07 40.70 -0.84
CA LEU A 569 25.41 40.91 -2.13
C LEU A 569 25.23 39.58 -2.89
N THR A 570 26.28 38.76 -2.94
CA THR A 570 26.24 37.43 -3.59
C THR A 570 25.30 36.46 -2.87
N SER A 571 25.18 36.57 -1.55
CA SER A 571 24.25 35.77 -0.76
C SER A 571 22.79 36.21 -0.97
N LEU A 572 22.54 37.52 -1.08
CA LEU A 572 21.22 38.08 -1.37
C LEU A 572 20.68 37.61 -2.74
N THR A 573 21.52 37.63 -3.78
CA THR A 573 21.12 37.17 -5.12
C THR A 573 20.82 35.66 -5.18
N ASN A 574 21.51 34.84 -4.39
CA ASN A 574 21.20 33.41 -4.27
C ASN A 574 19.95 33.13 -3.41
N SER A 575 19.68 33.99 -2.42
CA SER A 575 18.45 33.91 -1.61
C SER A 575 17.20 34.19 -2.45
N VAL A 576 17.29 35.09 -3.44
CA VAL A 576 16.25 35.33 -4.44
C VAL A 576 15.93 34.05 -5.24
N LYS A 577 16.94 33.27 -5.66
CA LYS A 577 16.72 31.98 -6.35
C LYS A 577 15.91 30.98 -5.52
N LEU A 578 16.22 30.87 -4.22
CA LEU A 578 15.51 29.98 -3.30
C LEU A 578 14.06 30.39 -3.08
N LEU A 579 13.81 31.69 -2.99
CA LEU A 579 12.47 32.24 -2.78
C LEU A 579 11.55 32.07 -4.00
N PHE A 580 12.11 32.06 -5.22
CA PHE A 580 11.34 31.95 -6.46
C PHE A 580 11.43 30.58 -7.15
N GLY A 581 11.96 29.55 -6.47
CA GLY A 581 11.89 28.16 -6.90
C GLY A 581 12.65 27.80 -8.18
N GLY A 582 13.57 28.65 -8.63
CA GLY A 582 14.44 28.37 -9.78
C GLY A 582 13.79 28.43 -11.17
N ASP A 583 12.58 28.97 -11.34
CA ASP A 583 11.97 29.13 -12.68
C ASP A 583 12.66 30.27 -13.46
N SER A 584 13.47 29.91 -14.45
CA SER A 584 14.28 30.86 -15.23
C SER A 584 13.43 31.90 -15.98
N ALA A 585 12.17 31.56 -16.34
CA ALA A 585 11.27 32.50 -17.02
C ALA A 585 10.73 33.59 -16.07
N THR A 586 10.55 33.26 -14.79
CA THR A 586 10.10 34.20 -13.75
C THR A 586 11.23 35.15 -13.35
N VAL A 587 12.43 34.61 -13.19
CA VAL A 587 13.66 35.38 -12.95
C VAL A 587 13.96 36.31 -14.13
N GLN A 588 13.81 35.84 -15.36
CA GLN A 588 14.03 36.63 -16.58
C GLN A 588 12.95 37.70 -16.81
N LYS A 589 11.68 37.45 -16.42
CA LYS A 589 10.62 38.47 -16.44
C LYS A 589 10.85 39.58 -15.41
N TRP A 590 11.32 39.23 -14.22
CA TRP A 590 11.72 40.19 -13.20
C TRP A 590 12.92 41.04 -13.68
N ALA A 591 13.88 40.43 -14.38
CA ALA A 591 15.03 41.10 -14.96
C ALA A 591 14.72 41.98 -16.20
N ASN A 592 13.68 41.64 -17.00
CA ASN A 592 13.39 42.29 -18.30
C ASN A 592 12.09 43.14 -18.35
N GLY A 593 11.29 43.21 -17.28
CA GLY A 593 9.89 43.62 -17.35
C GLY A 593 9.48 45.07 -17.10
N VAL A 594 10.35 46.09 -17.22
CA VAL A 594 9.93 47.50 -17.01
C VAL A 594 10.31 48.36 -18.23
N ASP A 595 9.30 48.73 -19.03
CA ASP A 595 9.38 49.67 -20.17
C ASP A 595 8.93 51.07 -19.72
N ILE A 596 9.71 52.12 -20.03
CA ILE A 596 9.75 53.38 -19.25
C ILE A 596 9.73 54.65 -20.11
N ASN A 597 9.23 54.57 -21.34
CA ASN A 597 9.09 55.75 -22.20
C ASN A 597 7.62 56.07 -22.49
N SER A 598 6.92 56.75 -21.59
CA SER A 598 5.91 57.79 -21.92
C SER A 598 5.41 58.50 -20.66
N SER A 599 5.00 59.75 -20.83
CA SER A 599 4.86 60.79 -19.81
C SER A 599 3.42 61.09 -19.42
N ASP A 600 2.59 60.09 -19.09
CA ASP A 600 1.29 60.29 -18.47
C ASP A 600 0.98 59.11 -17.55
N ASP A 601 0.35 59.36 -16.39
CA ASP A 601 -0.24 58.39 -15.46
C ASP A 601 -0.69 57.11 -16.17
N LEU A 602 0.11 56.03 -16.02
CA LEU A 602 0.06 54.85 -16.88
C LEU A 602 -1.18 53.98 -16.62
N ASN A 603 -1.88 54.18 -15.50
CA ASN A 603 -3.09 53.45 -15.16
C ASN A 603 -4.34 54.35 -15.00
N GLY A 604 -4.17 55.68 -15.08
CA GLY A 604 -5.25 56.66 -15.08
C GLY A 604 -5.97 56.80 -13.74
N ASN A 605 -5.34 56.44 -12.63
CA ASN A 605 -5.95 56.46 -11.30
C ASN A 605 -5.76 57.81 -10.56
N GLY A 606 -4.98 58.74 -11.11
CA GLY A 606 -4.75 60.08 -10.58
C GLY A 606 -3.84 60.17 -9.35
N VAL A 607 -3.08 59.11 -9.00
CA VAL A 607 -2.15 59.09 -7.87
C VAL A 607 -0.83 58.42 -8.27
N LEU A 608 0.28 59.11 -8.05
CA LEU A 608 1.64 58.59 -8.25
C LEU A 608 1.97 57.46 -7.25
N ASP A 609 2.25 56.26 -7.75
CA ASP A 609 2.60 55.07 -6.99
C ASP A 609 4.06 54.62 -7.18
N ALA A 610 4.46 53.53 -6.52
CA ALA A 610 5.84 53.05 -6.50
C ALA A 610 6.36 52.60 -7.88
N SER A 611 5.46 52.24 -8.81
CA SER A 611 5.83 51.92 -10.19
C SER A 611 6.14 53.19 -11.00
N GLU A 612 5.43 54.30 -10.72
CA GLU A 612 5.61 55.60 -11.37
C GLU A 612 6.75 56.42 -10.75
N ALA A 613 7.01 56.28 -9.45
CA ALA A 613 8.20 56.83 -8.78
C ALA A 613 9.51 56.20 -9.31
N SER A 614 9.47 54.91 -9.65
CA SER A 614 10.58 54.18 -10.28
C SER A 614 10.83 54.65 -11.72
N ALA A 615 9.79 55.10 -12.44
CA ALA A 615 9.90 55.69 -13.78
C ALA A 615 10.51 57.12 -13.76
N CYS A 616 10.15 57.94 -12.77
CA CYS A 616 10.68 59.30 -12.60
C CYS A 616 12.20 59.31 -12.30
N ALA A 617 12.68 58.33 -11.52
CA ALA A 617 14.11 58.13 -11.24
C ALA A 617 14.93 57.80 -12.50
N ILE A 618 14.28 57.28 -13.55
CA ILE A 618 14.94 56.84 -14.78
C ILE A 618 14.96 57.96 -15.82
N VAL A 619 13.95 58.84 -15.82
CA VAL A 619 13.92 60.06 -16.65
C VAL A 619 14.93 61.10 -16.15
N TYR A 620 15.05 61.30 -14.82
CA TYR A 620 16.07 62.20 -14.24
C TYR A 620 17.50 61.74 -14.54
N ALA A 621 17.73 60.43 -14.60
CA ALA A 621 19.02 59.84 -14.94
C ALA A 621 19.43 60.06 -16.42
N ASN A 622 18.48 60.40 -17.31
CA ASN A 622 18.73 60.60 -18.74
C ASN A 622 18.81 62.09 -19.15
N ASN A 623 18.25 63.03 -18.38
CA ASN A 623 18.41 64.48 -18.57
C ASN A 623 18.36 65.26 -17.22
N PRO A 624 19.50 65.71 -16.68
CA PRO A 624 19.59 66.25 -15.31
C PRO A 624 19.08 67.70 -15.11
N ASN A 625 18.45 68.32 -16.11
CA ASN A 625 17.84 69.65 -15.96
C ASN A 625 16.34 69.63 -15.61
N ASP A 626 15.71 68.46 -15.57
CA ASP A 626 14.34 68.33 -15.11
C ASP A 626 14.37 68.06 -13.60
N ASN A 627 13.95 69.01 -12.77
CA ASN A 627 14.38 69.10 -11.38
C ASN A 627 13.37 68.54 -10.37
N CYS A 628 13.58 67.30 -9.92
CA CYS A 628 12.99 66.79 -8.67
C CYS A 628 13.94 67.01 -7.45
N GLN A 629 14.38 68.26 -7.32
CA GLN A 629 15.09 69.02 -6.24
C GLN A 629 15.24 68.33 -4.85
N ASN A 630 16.38 68.24 -4.13
CA ASN A 630 17.68 68.96 -4.07
C ASN A 630 18.72 68.17 -3.22
N GLY A 631 20.02 68.22 -3.56
CA GLY A 631 21.16 67.86 -2.69
C GLY A 631 22.54 67.92 -3.40
N THR A 632 23.58 68.49 -2.75
CA THR A 632 24.93 68.78 -3.32
C THR A 632 26.06 67.83 -2.81
N MET A 633 27.03 67.48 -3.68
CA MET A 633 28.14 66.51 -3.48
C MET A 633 29.55 67.14 -3.31
N TYR A 634 30.45 66.48 -2.56
CA TYR A 634 31.92 66.68 -2.58
C TYR A 634 32.64 65.37 -2.94
N ALA A 635 33.80 65.41 -3.63
CA ALA A 635 34.48 64.21 -4.18
C ALA A 635 35.97 64.12 -3.76
N TYR A 636 36.48 62.93 -3.39
CA TYR A 636 37.94 62.67 -3.32
C TYR A 636 38.36 61.23 -3.70
N ARG A 637 39.50 61.14 -4.42
CA ARG A 637 40.05 59.97 -5.16
C ARG A 637 41.06 59.14 -4.34
N GLY A 638 40.98 57.81 -4.47
CA GLY A 638 42.04 56.86 -4.11
C GLY A 638 42.13 55.75 -5.17
N GLY A 639 43.24 55.69 -5.92
CA GLY A 639 43.39 54.78 -7.06
C GLY A 639 43.96 53.43 -6.67
N VAL A 640 43.31 52.35 -7.11
CA VAL A 640 43.83 50.96 -7.06
C VAL A 640 44.15 50.53 -8.50
N LYS A 641 45.28 49.86 -8.71
CA LYS A 641 45.76 49.41 -10.03
C LYS A 641 45.57 47.91 -10.19
N PHE A 642 44.92 47.49 -11.28
CA PHE A 642 44.83 46.09 -11.71
C PHE A 642 45.65 45.89 -13.00
N ASN A 643 46.30 44.73 -13.18
CA ASN A 643 47.00 44.39 -14.42
C ASN A 643 46.66 42.98 -14.97
N HIS A 644 45.57 42.87 -15.72
CA HIS A 644 45.60 41.99 -16.88
C HIS A 644 45.06 42.72 -18.11
N GLN A 645 45.90 42.78 -19.15
CA GLN A 645 45.64 43.40 -20.47
C GLN A 645 45.57 44.94 -20.58
N GLY A 646 46.07 45.70 -19.58
CA GLY A 646 46.50 47.08 -19.80
C GLY A 646 45.39 48.14 -19.91
N ARG A 647 44.23 47.95 -19.30
CA ARG A 647 43.28 49.05 -19.00
C ARG A 647 43.22 49.33 -17.49
N GLU A 648 43.42 50.59 -17.13
CA GLU A 648 43.46 51.10 -15.75
C GLU A 648 42.05 51.60 -15.37
N HIS A 649 41.46 51.07 -14.28
CA HIS A 649 40.15 51.51 -13.79
C HIS A 649 40.31 52.19 -12.42
N ASN A 650 40.08 53.51 -12.37
CA ASN A 650 40.09 54.29 -11.13
C ASN A 650 38.67 54.32 -10.54
N LEU A 651 38.43 53.65 -9.41
CA LEU A 651 37.16 53.74 -8.67
C LEU A 651 37.30 54.74 -7.50
N THR A 652 36.26 55.55 -7.27
CA THR A 652 36.25 56.62 -6.27
C THR A 652 35.10 56.39 -5.29
N LEU A 653 35.38 56.37 -3.98
CA LEU A 653 34.37 56.38 -2.92
C LEU A 653 33.93 57.85 -2.66
N ILE A 654 32.62 58.15 -2.72
CA ILE A 654 32.09 59.47 -2.39
C ILE A 654 30.95 59.33 -1.37
N GLU A 655 31.01 60.15 -0.31
CA GLU A 655 29.99 60.29 0.75
C GLU A 655 28.92 61.31 0.33
N VAL A 656 27.63 61.00 0.52
CA VAL A 656 26.52 61.96 0.31
C VAL A 656 25.64 61.99 1.55
N ASP A 657 25.53 63.17 2.15
CA ASP A 657 24.67 63.49 3.29
C ASP A 657 23.26 63.84 2.79
N VAL A 658 22.24 63.12 3.29
CA VAL A 658 20.83 63.43 3.04
C VAL A 658 20.19 63.73 4.39
N GLY A 659 19.98 65.03 4.67
CA GLY A 659 19.58 65.60 5.97
C GLY A 659 18.23 65.09 6.52
N ASN A 660 17.69 65.50 7.67
CA ASN A 660 17.99 66.50 8.70
C ASN A 660 17.76 65.82 10.07
N ALA A 661 18.52 66.24 11.09
CA ALA A 661 18.66 65.66 12.43
C ALA A 661 17.38 65.50 13.29
N THR A 662 16.18 65.80 12.78
CA THR A 662 14.94 65.76 13.57
C THR A 662 14.08 64.50 13.36
N ASN A 663 14.30 63.73 12.27
CA ASN A 663 13.48 62.55 11.94
C ASN A 663 14.25 61.20 11.91
N GLY A 664 15.45 61.15 12.51
CA GLY A 664 16.01 59.87 12.95
C GLY A 664 16.59 58.93 11.90
N TYR A 665 16.95 59.40 10.71
CA TYR A 665 17.64 58.59 9.70
C TYR A 665 19.13 58.95 9.64
N GLN A 666 20.01 57.96 9.71
CA GLN A 666 21.43 58.09 9.34
C GLN A 666 21.81 56.99 8.33
N ASN A 667 22.35 57.49 7.21
CA ASN A 667 23.29 56.92 6.24
C ASN A 667 22.96 55.60 5.50
N PHE A 668 23.00 55.66 4.16
CA PHE A 668 23.07 54.53 3.22
C PHE A 668 24.22 54.75 2.22
N TYR A 669 24.84 53.65 1.74
CA TYR A 669 25.96 53.68 0.79
C TYR A 669 25.52 53.29 -0.62
N GLN A 670 26.09 53.95 -1.62
CA GLN A 670 25.85 53.66 -3.03
C GLN A 670 27.19 53.55 -3.79
N LEU A 671 27.31 52.54 -4.67
CA LEU A 671 28.45 52.34 -5.57
C LEU A 671 28.14 52.93 -6.95
N ILE A 672 29.07 53.69 -7.53
CA ILE A 672 28.93 54.30 -8.87
C ILE A 672 30.23 54.09 -9.66
N SER A 673 30.11 53.81 -10.96
CA SER A 673 31.22 53.77 -11.92
C SER A 673 31.49 55.14 -12.53
N SER A 674 32.77 55.54 -12.65
CA SER A 674 33.15 56.81 -13.29
C SER A 674 33.69 56.61 -14.71
N ASN A 675 32.97 57.11 -15.71
CA ASN A 675 33.54 57.44 -17.03
C ASN A 675 33.25 58.91 -17.37
N ALA A 676 34.16 59.52 -18.13
CA ALA A 676 34.56 60.92 -18.05
C ALA A 676 33.50 62.03 -18.29
N ASN A 677 32.20 61.78 -18.47
CA ASN A 677 31.22 62.84 -18.72
C ASN A 677 29.79 62.63 -18.16
N ASN A 678 29.50 61.66 -17.30
CA ASN A 678 28.25 61.65 -16.50
C ASN A 678 28.33 60.62 -15.36
N ASN A 679 27.91 61.03 -14.16
CA ASN A 679 27.79 60.16 -12.98
C ASN A 679 26.36 59.59 -12.93
N THR A 680 26.19 58.28 -13.12
CA THR A 680 24.86 57.62 -13.10
C THR A 680 24.69 56.75 -11.84
N PRO A 681 23.74 57.02 -10.94
CA PRO A 681 23.49 56.19 -9.74
C PRO A 681 22.92 54.81 -10.09
N ILE A 682 23.33 53.73 -9.41
CA ILE A 682 22.99 52.35 -9.81
C ILE A 682 21.90 51.68 -8.94
N LEU A 683 21.62 52.05 -7.69
CA LEU A 683 20.52 51.46 -6.87
C LEU A 683 20.03 52.38 -5.72
N THR A 684 18.72 52.41 -5.42
CA THR A 684 18.10 53.14 -4.29
C THR A 684 17.32 52.22 -3.32
N SER A 685 17.57 52.42 -2.02
CA SER A 685 16.73 52.25 -0.80
C SER A 685 15.66 51.14 -0.70
N GLY A 686 15.81 50.29 0.31
CA GLY A 686 14.70 49.72 1.10
C GLY A 686 14.75 50.27 2.53
N VAL A 687 13.60 50.61 3.12
CA VAL A 687 13.51 51.21 4.47
C VAL A 687 13.37 50.11 5.53
N CYS A 688 14.32 49.96 6.46
CA CYS A 688 14.10 49.30 7.75
C CYS A 688 14.18 50.39 8.85
N ASP A 689 13.28 50.38 9.85
CA ASP A 689 13.28 51.35 10.97
C ASP A 689 14.43 51.07 11.97
N LYS A 690 14.85 52.12 12.68
CA LYS A 690 15.97 52.29 13.62
C LYS A 690 16.16 51.17 14.66
N ASN A 691 15.17 50.31 14.89
CA ASN A 691 15.21 49.26 15.90
C ASN A 691 15.02 47.83 15.36
N PHE A 692 14.86 47.62 14.04
CA PHE A 692 14.68 46.30 13.41
C PHE A 692 13.61 45.37 14.06
N ASN A 693 12.61 45.91 14.77
CA ASN A 693 11.82 45.12 15.74
C ASN A 693 10.30 44.97 15.48
N THR A 694 9.70 45.58 14.45
CA THR A 694 8.26 45.40 14.18
C THR A 694 7.89 45.52 12.70
N THR A 695 7.22 44.49 12.17
CA THR A 695 6.33 44.60 10.99
C THR A 695 5.07 45.34 11.43
N ILE A 696 4.88 46.59 10.99
CA ILE A 696 3.62 47.30 11.25
C ILE A 696 2.60 46.79 10.22
N GLN A 697 1.47 46.27 10.69
CA GLN A 697 0.30 46.01 9.84
C GLN A 697 -0.28 47.33 9.33
N SER A 698 -0.41 47.46 8.00
CA SER A 698 -1.46 48.27 7.36
C SER A 698 -2.11 47.51 6.20
N ALA A 699 -3.26 48.02 5.76
CA ALA A 699 -4.48 47.30 5.39
C ALA A 699 -4.60 46.80 3.93
N ASP A 700 -3.51 46.46 3.26
CA ASP A 700 -3.45 46.35 1.80
C ASP A 700 -2.85 45.02 1.30
N GLY A 701 -2.83 43.99 2.15
CA GLY A 701 -2.73 42.59 1.71
C GLY A 701 -1.44 42.20 0.98
N THR A 702 -0.34 42.95 1.17
CA THR A 702 0.93 42.71 0.48
C THR A 702 2.00 42.22 1.46
N THR A 703 2.69 41.13 1.13
CA THR A 703 3.80 40.54 1.90
C THR A 703 5.12 41.22 1.51
N TYR A 704 5.83 41.81 2.47
CA TYR A 704 7.16 42.40 2.27
C TYR A 704 8.29 41.38 2.54
N PHE A 705 9.45 41.56 1.90
CA PHE A 705 10.68 40.77 2.09
C PHE A 705 11.20 40.85 3.54
N PRO A 706 11.82 39.80 4.10
CA PRO A 706 12.40 39.85 5.45
C PRO A 706 13.72 40.65 5.48
N CYS A 707 13.81 41.69 6.34
CA CYS A 707 15.11 42.25 6.78
C CYS A 707 15.90 41.16 7.56
N PRO A 708 17.24 41.23 7.65
CA PRO A 708 18.02 40.33 8.51
C PRO A 708 17.50 40.37 9.96
N THR A 709 17.24 39.22 10.56
CA THR A 709 16.78 39.13 11.96
C THR A 709 17.95 39.25 12.92
N LEU A 710 17.71 39.89 14.07
CA LEU A 710 18.66 39.88 15.18
C LEU A 710 18.43 38.64 16.05
N ASP A 711 19.50 38.07 16.61
CA ASP A 711 19.39 37.00 17.59
C ASP A 711 18.96 37.55 18.96
N ALA A 712 18.82 36.67 19.96
CA ALA A 712 18.39 37.07 21.31
C ALA A 712 19.33 38.09 22.00
N ASN A 713 20.53 38.30 21.48
CA ASN A 713 21.53 39.24 22.00
C ASN A 713 21.58 40.55 21.21
N GLY A 714 20.82 40.68 20.12
CA GLY A 714 20.80 41.87 19.27
C GLY A 714 21.84 41.84 18.14
N ASP A 715 22.46 40.69 17.88
CA ASP A 715 23.43 40.51 16.81
C ASP A 715 22.74 40.06 15.51
N VAL A 716 23.22 40.52 14.36
CA VAL A 716 22.66 40.15 13.05
C VAL A 716 22.83 38.64 12.82
N MET A 717 21.73 37.90 12.70
CA MET A 717 21.74 36.46 12.42
C MET A 717 22.26 36.19 11.01
N GLY A 718 23.00 35.08 10.84
CA GLY A 718 23.36 34.59 9.51
C GLY A 718 22.11 34.24 8.70
N ILE A 719 22.17 34.36 7.37
CA ILE A 719 21.01 34.22 6.47
C ILE A 719 20.27 32.89 6.66
N LYS A 720 20.99 31.78 6.89
CA LYS A 720 20.38 30.48 7.21
C LYS A 720 19.54 30.52 8.51
N GLN A 721 20.08 31.13 9.57
CA GLN A 721 19.37 31.27 10.84
C GLN A 721 18.22 32.27 10.74
N SER A 722 18.34 33.33 9.93
CA SER A 722 17.21 34.21 9.59
C SER A 722 16.12 33.47 8.82
N LEU A 723 16.48 32.57 7.91
CA LEU A 723 15.51 31.75 7.17
C LEU A 723 14.85 30.67 8.05
N GLU A 724 15.59 30.07 8.99
CA GLU A 724 15.07 29.10 9.97
C GLU A 724 14.23 29.76 11.08
N GLY A 725 14.54 31.00 11.47
CA GLY A 725 13.87 31.73 12.54
C GLY A 725 12.60 32.48 12.11
N VAL A 726 12.51 32.92 10.84
CA VAL A 726 11.36 33.71 10.35
C VAL A 726 10.23 32.82 9.81
N ALA A 727 10.50 31.57 9.40
CA ALA A 727 9.44 30.66 9.01
C ALA A 727 9.86 29.18 9.07
N ASN A 728 8.91 28.33 9.46
CA ASN A 728 8.94 26.87 9.30
C ASN A 728 8.98 26.46 7.79
N ILE A 729 9.92 26.96 7.01
CA ILE A 729 10.01 26.78 5.54
C ILE A 729 10.42 25.34 5.17
N GLN A 730 11.03 24.59 6.10
CA GLN A 730 11.30 23.16 5.90
C GLN A 730 10.02 22.32 5.71
N ALA A 731 8.83 22.85 6.06
CA ALA A 731 7.54 22.20 5.82
C ALA A 731 6.99 22.39 4.39
N LEU A 732 7.55 23.30 3.59
CA LEU A 732 7.07 23.60 2.23
C LEU A 732 7.87 22.89 1.11
N PHE A 733 9.02 22.29 1.42
CA PHE A 733 9.90 21.69 0.42
C PHE A 733 10.60 20.42 0.94
N PRO A 734 10.01 19.22 0.77
CA PRO A 734 10.73 17.97 0.98
C PRO A 734 11.74 17.73 -0.15
N ASN A 735 12.89 17.16 0.17
CA ASN A 735 13.95 16.85 -0.80
C ASN A 735 13.47 15.91 -1.92
N GLY A 736 13.68 16.31 -3.18
CA GLY A 736 13.46 15.49 -4.38
C GLY A 736 12.70 16.23 -5.47
N ASP A 737 13.06 15.98 -6.74
CA ASP A 737 12.67 16.69 -7.96
C ASP A 737 11.19 17.12 -8.14
N GLU A 738 11.02 18.25 -8.84
CA GLU A 738 9.78 18.80 -9.45
C GLU A 738 8.68 19.39 -8.54
N THR A 739 8.98 20.56 -7.96
CA THR A 739 8.01 21.39 -7.20
C THR A 739 6.86 21.91 -8.07
N LYS A 740 7.12 22.27 -9.33
CA LYS A 740 6.13 22.87 -10.23
C LYS A 740 5.09 21.86 -10.71
N THR A 741 5.52 20.68 -11.16
CA THR A 741 4.64 19.60 -11.62
C THR A 741 3.74 19.09 -10.49
N THR A 742 4.27 19.01 -9.26
CA THR A 742 3.52 18.58 -8.08
C THR A 742 2.44 19.58 -7.68
N VAL A 743 2.77 20.88 -7.68
CA VAL A 743 1.82 21.96 -7.36
C VAL A 743 0.77 22.11 -8.46
N GLU A 744 1.16 22.04 -9.74
CA GLU A 744 0.24 22.10 -10.88
C GLU A 744 -0.70 20.88 -10.92
N SER A 745 -0.20 19.68 -10.59
CA SER A 745 -1.03 18.47 -10.48
C SER A 745 -2.01 18.53 -9.31
N TYR A 746 -1.59 19.11 -8.19
CA TYR A 746 -2.44 19.31 -7.02
C TYR A 746 -3.54 20.36 -7.30
N LEU A 747 -3.17 21.50 -7.88
CA LEU A 747 -4.12 22.54 -8.31
C LEU A 747 -5.09 22.01 -9.36
N GLN A 748 -4.61 21.21 -10.32
CA GLN A 748 -5.45 20.59 -11.33
C GLN A 748 -6.40 19.54 -10.73
N ASN A 749 -5.99 18.78 -9.72
CA ASN A 749 -6.89 17.85 -9.02
C ASN A 749 -8.01 18.56 -8.24
N ILE A 750 -7.71 19.71 -7.63
CA ILE A 750 -8.67 20.46 -6.80
C ILE A 750 -9.62 21.29 -7.65
N THR A 751 -9.09 22.02 -8.64
CA THR A 751 -9.83 23.03 -9.40
C THR A 751 -10.15 22.60 -10.83
N GLY A 752 -9.60 21.49 -11.30
CA GLY A 752 -9.65 21.10 -12.72
C GLY A 752 -8.71 21.92 -13.62
N SER A 753 -7.91 22.84 -13.06
CA SER A 753 -6.98 23.70 -13.79
C SER A 753 -5.61 23.79 -13.10
N THR A 754 -4.53 23.77 -13.88
CA THR A 754 -3.16 23.98 -13.36
C THR A 754 -2.93 25.40 -12.82
N SER A 755 -3.76 26.37 -13.22
CA SER A 755 -3.69 27.76 -12.73
C SER A 755 -4.56 28.04 -11.51
N GLY A 756 -5.31 27.05 -11.01
CA GLY A 756 -6.19 27.21 -9.84
C GLY A 756 -7.46 28.05 -10.08
N THR A 757 -7.67 28.54 -11.31
CA THR A 757 -8.85 29.34 -11.66
C THR A 757 -10.08 28.44 -11.84
N ILE A 758 -11.23 28.88 -11.31
CA ILE A 758 -12.51 28.15 -11.43
C ILE A 758 -13.42 28.95 -12.35
N GLY A 759 -13.55 28.48 -13.60
CA GLY A 759 -14.42 29.00 -14.65
C GLY A 759 -15.55 28.02 -14.99
N LEU A 760 -16.44 28.41 -15.90
CA LEU A 760 -17.61 27.59 -16.30
C LEU A 760 -17.22 26.20 -16.83
N ASP A 761 -16.05 26.10 -17.43
CA ASP A 761 -15.44 24.96 -18.09
C ASP A 761 -14.82 23.93 -17.13
N ASN A 762 -14.48 24.29 -15.88
CA ASN A 762 -13.96 23.37 -14.86
C ASN A 762 -14.75 23.37 -13.53
N LEU A 763 -15.80 24.20 -13.42
CA LEU A 763 -16.70 24.30 -12.26
C LEU A 763 -17.30 22.94 -11.85
N SER A 764 -17.61 22.07 -12.81
CA SER A 764 -18.19 20.74 -12.54
C SER A 764 -17.20 19.74 -11.94
N THR A 765 -15.90 19.95 -12.10
CA THR A 765 -14.86 19.16 -11.45
C THR A 765 -14.63 19.68 -10.03
N TYR A 766 -14.56 21.00 -9.87
CA TYR A 766 -14.41 21.66 -8.57
C TYR A 766 -15.54 21.31 -7.59
N LEU A 767 -16.81 21.43 -8.02
CA LEU A 767 -18.02 21.13 -7.22
C LEU A 767 -18.21 19.63 -6.90
N ARG A 768 -17.39 18.74 -7.45
CA ARG A 768 -17.49 17.29 -7.23
C ARG A 768 -16.44 16.81 -6.23
N THR A 769 -15.33 17.54 -6.15
CA THR A 769 -14.21 17.29 -5.24
C THR A 769 -14.45 17.92 -3.86
N HIS A 770 -15.27 18.97 -3.78
CA HIS A 770 -15.71 19.66 -2.56
C HIS A 770 -17.24 19.63 -2.48
#